data_AF-A0A7J3XC56-F1
#
_entry.id   AF-A0A7J3XC56-F1
#
_cell.length_a   1.000
_cell.length_b   1.000
_cell.length_c   1.000
_cell.angle_alpha   90.00
_cell.angle_beta   90.00
_cell.angle_gamma   90.00
#
_symmetry.space_group_name_H-M   'P 1'
#
loop_
_entity.id
_entity.type
_entity.pdbx_description
1 polymer ?
#
loop_
_entity_poly.entity_id
_entity_poly.type
_entity_poly.pdbx_seq_one_letter_code
_entity_poly.pdbx_strand_id
1 'polypeptide(L)'
;MLIYRHVCLDSSLLECSDDILLSSTPTVDPIDGVLQEFSEFFSELTGFFLWALQRAWARRMVSGESFALIAPTGVGKSTLLQVYSIFRSSAGDSVLYLVPTRSLIEQVSERISGLGKKLGVEVYNSIATEGQGVYVTTHMALFRNKEVLKNRSFSLVVADDFDALLKKSSLMDYILYTLGFRPEDVEVARRITKLKQEVFAVKHTAPERYRALVRELESLEGQLARSIASRRVGQLLIASATGRGKRERVKVLRELIGFEVGSIVDYLRNIREFSASLSSTDIVNLVKVLGPGTLVFVSRELGRSYLKKLAEGLESHGVKVAVAHSIKAVDKLRRGLAQVLLGVATYYGVLTRGIDEPKVIRSALFIGVPKFRVPLDTFLSRLPNVLYSFRSLRTAGAADPELSRAYEGLARLSPSKLKLIDLCLRGLVQPPNDYFRTYFEFAAKLRDFVVGEVQVAVGRSSKLTLGNVLVRSSGSSTVVDIPDIYTYIQASGRTSRLLGGRMTLGISVLLYEDRELYELFLKKLRGIFEASFEELDLGKLAKALEEATRSREGVEYGSEDVVSRILPALIVVESPTKARTVAKIFGGGGKRYVGDTVAYEAVIPVDGVFYVATVVPSLGHVFDLAIDAGKHGVRLHRDGTVEPVYTTLKRCRECGHQFTDEVGSCPRCGSTRVYDSSKTVSVLRKLAREASIVILATDADEEGEKIAYDLLIALKPFAKEVRRAEIREITRNGVITALRSMRSIDLRLVKQQVLRRVDDRLVGFGISGVLKEYLKTANAGGGRVQTPVLSWVLERYSEYVAGRGYIVRVELPYGDLALRVYARSREEAERLAEVLQEGVIVTPLSEEVVTVNPKPPYTTDSALEELSRELKLPPGEVMRILQELYETGFITYHRTPSTRVSSYGI
;
A
#
# COMPACT_ATOMS: atom_id res chain seq x y z
N MET A 1 17.63 -27.89 -7.90
CA MET A 1 18.20 -26.91 -8.84
C MET A 1 17.13 -26.53 -9.85
N LEU A 2 16.79 -25.25 -9.99
CA LEU A 2 15.79 -24.79 -10.97
C LEU A 2 16.54 -24.35 -12.23
N ILE A 3 16.87 -25.30 -13.09
CA ILE A 3 17.31 -25.02 -14.47
C ILE A 3 16.08 -25.22 -15.35
N TYR A 4 15.81 -24.28 -16.24
CA TYR A 4 14.79 -24.47 -17.28
C TYR A 4 15.34 -24.03 -18.65
N ARG A 5 14.74 -24.58 -19.70
CA ARG A 5 15.12 -24.39 -21.10
C ARG A 5 14.06 -23.54 -21.83
N HIS A 6 14.51 -22.80 -22.85
CA HIS A 6 13.76 -22.10 -23.92
C HIS A 6 13.45 -20.60 -23.82
N VAL A 7 13.99 -19.88 -24.83
CA VAL A 7 13.27 -19.28 -25.99
C VAL A 7 14.16 -19.53 -27.21
N CYS A 8 13.73 -20.33 -28.20
CA CYS A 8 14.52 -20.51 -29.43
C CYS A 8 14.35 -19.30 -30.35
N LEU A 9 15.47 -18.77 -30.83
CA LEU A 9 15.55 -17.72 -31.84
C LEU A 9 15.77 -18.38 -33.21
N ASP A 10 14.71 -18.96 -33.78
CA ASP A 10 14.75 -19.50 -35.15
C ASP A 10 14.24 -18.46 -36.17
N SER A 11 14.77 -18.55 -37.39
CA SER A 11 14.43 -17.71 -38.56
C SER A 11 13.22 -18.21 -39.36
N SER A 12 12.77 -19.45 -39.10
CA SER A 12 11.57 -20.06 -39.67
C SER A 12 10.42 -20.19 -38.65
N LEU A 13 9.20 -20.01 -39.14
CA LEU A 13 7.96 -20.00 -38.38
C LEU A 13 7.66 -21.30 -37.62
N LEU A 14 7.11 -21.12 -36.40
CA LEU A 14 6.00 -21.86 -35.77
C LEU A 14 6.17 -23.22 -35.08
N GLU A 15 7.31 -23.89 -35.02
CA GLU A 15 7.41 -25.16 -34.27
C GLU A 15 8.64 -25.23 -33.37
N CYS A 16 8.54 -24.69 -32.16
CA CYS A 16 9.35 -25.16 -31.05
C CYS A 16 8.42 -25.88 -30.08
N SER A 17 8.60 -27.19 -29.94
CA SER A 17 7.89 -28.02 -28.98
C SER A 17 7.95 -27.39 -27.59
N ASP A 18 6.78 -27.13 -27.02
CA ASP A 18 6.54 -26.58 -25.68
C ASP A 18 6.97 -27.54 -24.54
N ASP A 19 8.07 -28.26 -24.68
CA ASP A 19 8.59 -29.17 -23.66
C ASP A 19 9.31 -28.40 -22.56
N ILE A 20 8.51 -27.84 -21.65
CA ILE A 20 8.93 -27.25 -20.38
C ILE A 20 9.38 -28.38 -19.45
N LEU A 21 10.63 -28.82 -19.60
CA LEU A 21 11.27 -29.69 -18.62
C LEU A 21 11.71 -28.86 -17.40
N LEU A 22 10.75 -28.52 -16.53
CA LEU A 22 11.07 -28.28 -15.13
C LEU A 22 11.45 -29.64 -14.54
N SER A 23 12.71 -29.82 -14.14
CA SER A 23 13.20 -31.04 -13.49
C SER A 23 12.54 -31.37 -12.13
N SER A 24 11.51 -30.61 -11.75
CA SER A 24 10.64 -30.89 -10.61
C SER A 24 9.19 -31.00 -11.10
N THR A 25 8.71 -32.22 -11.32
CA THR A 25 7.25 -32.49 -11.27
C THR A 25 6.69 -31.90 -9.98
N PRO A 26 5.50 -31.26 -9.99
CA PRO A 26 4.92 -30.73 -8.76
C PRO A 26 4.72 -31.88 -7.78
N THR A 27 5.55 -31.93 -6.74
CA THR A 27 5.32 -32.82 -5.60
C THR A 27 3.95 -32.49 -5.03
N VAL A 28 3.11 -33.50 -4.82
CA VAL A 28 1.83 -33.35 -4.11
C VAL A 28 2.13 -32.64 -2.79
N ASP A 29 1.52 -31.48 -2.58
CA ASP A 29 1.75 -30.71 -1.36
C ASP A 29 1.06 -31.48 -0.22
N PRO A 30 1.76 -31.86 0.87
CA PRO A 30 1.15 -32.59 1.98
C PRO A 30 -0.09 -31.89 2.56
N ILE A 31 -0.19 -30.56 2.38
CA ILE A 31 -1.32 -29.74 2.81
C ILE A 31 -2.59 -30.05 2.01
N ASP A 32 -2.47 -30.51 0.76
CA ASP A 32 -3.63 -30.72 -0.12
C ASP A 32 -4.57 -31.80 0.43
N GLY A 33 -4.02 -32.87 1.04
CA GLY A 33 -4.81 -33.92 1.67
C GLY A 33 -5.62 -33.42 2.86
N VAL A 34 -4.98 -32.70 3.79
CA VAL A 34 -5.64 -32.14 4.98
C VAL A 34 -6.67 -31.06 4.60
N LEU A 35 -6.38 -30.29 3.54
CA LEU A 35 -7.33 -29.32 3.01
C LEU A 35 -8.58 -29.99 2.43
N GLN A 36 -8.43 -31.13 1.76
CA GLN A 36 -9.54 -31.91 1.22
C GLN A 36 -10.40 -32.47 2.36
N GLU A 37 -9.78 -33.08 3.36
CA GLU A 37 -10.45 -33.57 4.57
C GLU A 37 -11.25 -32.47 5.26
N PHE A 38 -10.64 -31.30 5.48
CA PHE A 38 -11.34 -30.15 6.07
C PHE A 38 -12.47 -29.61 5.16
N SER A 39 -12.31 -29.68 3.84
CA SER A 39 -13.34 -29.24 2.89
C SER A 39 -14.57 -30.15 2.93
N GLU A 40 -14.37 -31.46 3.02
CA GLU A 40 -15.42 -32.47 3.18
C GLU A 40 -16.12 -32.28 4.53
N PHE A 41 -15.35 -32.16 5.61
CA PHE A 41 -15.87 -31.87 6.95
C PHE A 41 -16.72 -30.60 7.00
N PHE A 42 -16.27 -29.53 6.34
CA PHE A 42 -17.04 -28.28 6.24
C PHE A 42 -18.36 -28.48 5.49
N SER A 43 -18.34 -29.24 4.40
CA SER A 43 -19.54 -29.52 3.58
C SER A 43 -20.55 -30.37 4.35
N GLU A 44 -20.11 -31.40 5.07
CA GLU A 44 -20.98 -32.27 5.86
C GLU A 44 -21.66 -31.51 7.01
N LEU A 45 -20.94 -30.63 7.69
CA LEU A 45 -21.47 -29.86 8.82
C LEU A 45 -22.39 -28.71 8.41
N THR A 46 -22.07 -28.02 7.31
CA THR A 46 -22.78 -26.80 6.92
C THR A 46 -23.78 -27.00 5.80
N GLY A 47 -23.64 -28.07 5.01
CA GLY A 47 -24.38 -28.29 3.76
C GLY A 47 -23.86 -27.46 2.57
N PHE A 48 -22.75 -26.71 2.73
CA PHE A 48 -22.19 -25.82 1.71
C PHE A 48 -20.72 -26.12 1.44
N PHE A 49 -20.27 -25.91 0.20
CA PHE A 49 -18.86 -26.02 -0.16
C PHE A 49 -18.06 -24.76 0.20
N LEU A 50 -16.76 -24.94 0.49
CA LEU A 50 -15.84 -23.82 0.69
C LEU A 50 -15.70 -22.99 -0.59
N TRP A 51 -15.96 -21.69 -0.48
CA TRP A 51 -15.76 -20.72 -1.54
C TRP A 51 -14.28 -20.53 -1.87
N ALA A 52 -13.94 -19.96 -3.03
CA ALA A 52 -12.55 -19.76 -3.45
C ALA A 52 -11.69 -19.06 -2.39
N LEU A 53 -12.19 -17.97 -1.81
CA LEU A 53 -11.52 -17.25 -0.72
C LEU A 53 -11.46 -18.05 0.59
N GLN A 54 -12.54 -18.75 0.94
CA GLN A 54 -12.58 -19.57 2.16
C GLN A 54 -11.62 -20.75 2.04
N ARG A 55 -11.49 -21.37 0.86
CA ARG A 55 -10.52 -22.42 0.55
C ARG A 55 -9.09 -21.89 0.65
N ALA A 56 -8.82 -20.66 0.18
CA ALA A 56 -7.52 -20.02 0.36
C ALA A 56 -7.16 -19.84 1.84
N TRP A 57 -8.12 -19.40 2.67
CA TRP A 57 -7.92 -19.32 4.12
C TRP A 57 -7.82 -20.70 4.77
N ALA A 58 -8.63 -21.66 4.37
CA ALA A 58 -8.60 -23.03 4.87
C ALA A 58 -7.21 -23.64 4.63
N ARG A 59 -6.61 -23.43 3.45
CA ARG A 59 -5.22 -23.84 3.16
C ARG A 59 -4.24 -23.29 4.19
N ARG A 60 -4.35 -22.00 4.52
CA ARG A 60 -3.52 -21.36 5.56
C ARG A 60 -3.81 -21.88 6.97
N MET A 61 -5.08 -22.18 7.24
CA MET A 61 -5.52 -22.73 8.53
C MET A 61 -4.88 -24.11 8.74
N VAL A 62 -5.04 -25.03 7.79
CA VAL A 62 -4.49 -26.39 7.88
C VAL A 62 -2.96 -26.43 7.80
N SER A 63 -2.31 -25.43 7.19
CA SER A 63 -0.85 -25.28 7.22
C SER A 63 -0.30 -24.78 8.55
N GLY A 64 -1.17 -24.49 9.53
CA GLY A 64 -0.79 -23.98 10.85
C GLY A 64 -0.38 -22.51 10.88
N GLU A 65 -0.61 -21.75 9.79
CA GLU A 65 -0.25 -20.33 9.75
C GLU A 65 -1.17 -19.49 10.64
N SER A 66 -0.59 -18.54 11.37
CA SER A 66 -1.38 -17.52 12.06
C SER A 66 -1.60 -16.33 11.13
N PHE A 67 -2.85 -15.87 10.98
CA PHE A 67 -3.17 -14.75 10.08
C PHE A 67 -4.50 -14.07 10.44
N ALA A 68 -4.73 -12.90 9.84
CA ALA A 68 -6.03 -12.22 9.89
C ALA A 68 -6.82 -12.47 8.60
N LEU A 69 -8.10 -12.80 8.72
CA LEU A 69 -9.00 -13.00 7.59
C LEU A 69 -9.38 -11.64 6.98
N ILE A 70 -8.57 -11.16 6.06
CA ILE A 70 -8.81 -9.88 5.35
C ILE A 70 -9.83 -10.09 4.26
N ALA A 71 -11.03 -9.58 4.49
CA ALA A 71 -12.10 -9.52 3.49
C ALA A 71 -13.26 -8.64 3.99
N PRO A 72 -14.18 -8.29 3.10
CA PRO A 72 -15.44 -7.65 3.46
C PRO A 72 -16.29 -8.52 4.41
N THR A 73 -17.28 -7.90 5.07
CA THR A 73 -18.26 -8.64 5.87
C THR A 73 -19.20 -9.44 4.96
N GLY A 74 -19.75 -10.55 5.47
CA GLY A 74 -20.68 -11.39 4.71
C GLY A 74 -20.04 -12.56 3.94
N VAL A 75 -18.71 -12.69 3.99
CA VAL A 75 -17.97 -13.79 3.34
C VAL A 75 -17.92 -15.11 4.16
N GLY A 76 -18.71 -15.21 5.23
CA GLY A 76 -18.76 -16.41 6.08
C GLY A 76 -17.57 -16.61 7.02
N LYS A 77 -16.82 -15.55 7.40
CA LYS A 77 -15.63 -15.67 8.28
C LYS A 77 -15.93 -16.38 9.60
N SER A 78 -16.99 -15.96 10.30
CA SER A 78 -17.36 -16.54 11.59
C SER A 78 -17.76 -18.00 11.44
N THR A 79 -18.50 -18.36 10.40
CA THR A 79 -18.86 -19.75 10.09
C THR A 79 -17.60 -20.59 9.87
N LEU A 80 -16.68 -20.12 9.02
CA LEU A 80 -15.42 -20.82 8.75
C LEU A 80 -14.59 -21.03 10.01
N LEU A 81 -14.45 -20.00 10.85
CA LEU A 81 -13.69 -20.07 12.10
C LEU A 81 -14.36 -21.00 13.12
N GLN A 82 -15.68 -21.00 13.21
CA GLN A 82 -16.43 -21.89 14.10
C GLN A 82 -16.27 -23.35 13.67
N VAL A 83 -16.44 -23.65 12.38
CA VAL A 83 -16.27 -25.01 11.84
C VAL A 83 -14.82 -25.49 11.99
N TYR A 84 -13.83 -24.62 11.72
CA TYR A 84 -12.43 -24.96 11.95
C TYR A 84 -12.11 -25.19 13.44
N SER A 85 -12.78 -24.46 14.35
CA SER A 85 -12.66 -24.69 15.79
C SER A 85 -13.20 -26.07 16.19
N ILE A 86 -14.35 -26.48 15.61
CA ILE A 86 -14.92 -27.82 15.80
C ILE A 86 -13.97 -28.88 15.23
N PHE A 87 -13.47 -28.70 14.01
CA PHE A 87 -12.54 -29.62 13.34
C PHE A 87 -11.29 -29.91 14.18
N ARG A 88 -10.68 -28.85 14.74
CA ARG A 88 -9.52 -29.00 15.63
C ARG A 88 -9.92 -29.70 16.93
N SER A 89 -11.04 -29.28 17.54
CA SER A 89 -11.51 -29.90 18.77
C SER A 89 -11.87 -31.38 18.63
N SER A 90 -12.44 -31.80 17.49
CA SER A 90 -12.70 -33.22 17.21
C SER A 90 -11.42 -34.04 17.02
N ALA A 91 -10.30 -33.40 16.68
CA ALA A 91 -8.97 -34.01 16.65
C ALA A 91 -8.27 -34.01 18.03
N GLY A 92 -8.96 -33.61 19.11
CA GLY A 92 -8.43 -33.62 20.49
C GLY A 92 -7.72 -32.33 20.92
N ASP A 93 -7.82 -31.26 20.14
CA ASP A 93 -7.20 -29.98 20.47
C ASP A 93 -8.09 -29.09 21.35
N SER A 94 -7.50 -28.40 22.32
CA SER A 94 -8.19 -27.33 23.06
C SER A 94 -8.17 -26.01 22.31
N VAL A 95 -9.35 -25.41 22.09
CA VAL A 95 -9.53 -24.18 21.31
C VAL A 95 -10.05 -23.04 22.19
N LEU A 96 -9.48 -21.84 22.07
CA LEU A 96 -9.97 -20.63 22.74
C LEU A 96 -10.59 -19.67 21.71
N TYR A 97 -11.91 -19.44 21.81
CA TYR A 97 -12.67 -18.54 20.96
C TYR A 97 -13.03 -17.24 21.71
N LEU A 98 -12.48 -16.11 21.27
CA LEU A 98 -12.64 -14.80 21.90
C LEU A 98 -13.64 -13.92 21.14
N VAL A 99 -14.71 -13.52 21.83
CA VAL A 99 -15.75 -12.62 21.32
C VAL A 99 -15.76 -11.26 22.07
N PRO A 100 -16.25 -10.17 21.43
CA PRO A 100 -16.20 -8.84 22.04
C PRO A 100 -17.24 -8.61 23.14
N THR A 101 -18.40 -9.26 23.08
CA THR A 101 -19.52 -9.04 24.02
C THR A 101 -20.05 -10.35 24.60
N ARG A 102 -20.68 -10.27 25.78
CA ARG A 102 -21.31 -11.46 26.42
C ARG A 102 -22.44 -12.06 25.59
N SER A 103 -23.23 -11.23 24.91
CA SER A 103 -24.29 -11.70 24.02
C SER A 103 -23.79 -12.59 22.89
N LEU A 104 -22.55 -12.35 22.43
CA LEU A 104 -21.93 -13.17 21.40
C LEU A 104 -21.40 -14.49 21.96
N ILE A 105 -21.16 -14.60 23.28
CA ILE A 105 -20.79 -15.89 23.89
C ILE A 105 -21.94 -16.87 23.68
N GLU A 106 -23.15 -16.51 24.12
CA GLU A 106 -24.33 -17.38 24.00
C GLU A 106 -24.57 -17.78 22.55
N GLN A 107 -24.55 -16.82 21.63
CA GLN A 107 -24.77 -17.07 20.20
C GLN A 107 -23.72 -17.98 19.57
N VAL A 108 -22.43 -17.77 19.86
CA VAL A 108 -21.34 -18.58 19.29
C VAL A 108 -21.34 -19.97 19.92
N SER A 109 -21.54 -20.07 21.24
CA SER A 109 -21.58 -21.34 21.94
C SER A 109 -22.74 -22.22 21.51
N GLU A 110 -23.93 -21.64 21.33
CA GLU A 110 -25.10 -22.37 20.84
C GLU A 110 -24.87 -22.90 19.41
N ARG A 111 -24.27 -22.09 18.53
CA ARG A 111 -23.92 -22.54 17.17
C ARG A 111 -22.87 -23.64 17.15
N ILE A 112 -21.78 -23.48 17.90
CA ILE A 112 -20.70 -24.48 17.96
C ILE A 112 -21.23 -25.77 18.58
N SER A 113 -22.01 -25.69 19.66
CA SER A 113 -22.62 -26.86 20.30
C SER A 113 -23.62 -27.55 19.37
N GLY A 114 -24.49 -26.79 18.68
CA GLY A 114 -25.46 -27.33 17.73
C GLY A 114 -24.80 -28.08 16.56
N LEU A 115 -23.74 -27.51 15.98
CA LEU A 115 -22.99 -28.14 14.90
C LEU A 115 -22.11 -29.31 15.39
N GLY A 116 -21.46 -29.16 16.53
CA GLY A 116 -20.50 -30.12 17.08
C GLY A 116 -21.09 -31.29 17.88
N LYS A 117 -22.39 -31.26 18.23
CA LYS A 117 -23.01 -32.26 19.12
C LYS A 117 -22.84 -33.71 18.66
N LYS A 118 -22.94 -33.96 17.35
CA LYS A 118 -22.78 -35.30 16.76
C LYS A 118 -21.33 -35.79 16.76
N LEU A 119 -20.37 -34.88 16.96
CA LEU A 119 -18.93 -35.14 16.92
C LEU A 119 -18.30 -35.21 18.32
N GLY A 120 -19.11 -35.13 19.39
CA GLY A 120 -18.62 -35.16 20.77
C GLY A 120 -17.85 -33.91 21.20
N VAL A 121 -17.98 -32.79 20.50
CA VAL A 121 -17.28 -31.54 20.83
C VAL A 121 -17.95 -30.83 21.99
N GLU A 122 -17.23 -30.69 23.10
CA GLU A 122 -17.70 -29.94 24.28
C GLU A 122 -17.42 -28.43 24.14
N VAL A 123 -18.36 -27.61 24.63
CA VAL A 123 -18.28 -26.14 24.57
C VAL A 123 -18.37 -25.57 25.98
N TYR A 124 -17.40 -24.76 26.36
CA TYR A 124 -17.32 -24.16 27.70
C TYR A 124 -17.40 -22.63 27.62
N ASN A 125 -18.31 -22.03 28.39
CA ASN A 125 -18.43 -20.57 28.50
C ASN A 125 -17.50 -19.96 29.59
N SER A 126 -16.82 -20.82 30.34
CA SER A 126 -15.89 -20.45 31.40
C SER A 126 -14.54 -21.13 31.18
N ILE A 127 -13.47 -20.34 31.30
CA ILE A 127 -12.09 -20.85 31.16
C ILE A 127 -11.65 -21.61 32.41
N ALA A 128 -12.37 -21.47 33.54
CA ALA A 128 -12.06 -22.23 34.75
C ALA A 128 -12.43 -23.72 34.64
N THR A 129 -13.31 -24.09 33.71
CA THR A 129 -13.78 -25.47 33.53
C THR A 129 -12.67 -26.33 32.94
N GLU A 130 -12.26 -27.40 33.62
CA GLU A 130 -11.30 -28.39 33.11
C GLU A 130 -11.96 -29.29 32.07
N GLY A 131 -11.23 -29.58 30.99
CA GLY A 131 -11.74 -30.36 29.86
C GLY A 131 -10.98 -30.09 28.56
N GLN A 132 -11.30 -30.85 27.52
CA GLN A 132 -10.84 -30.63 26.16
C GLN A 132 -12.04 -30.25 25.31
N GLY A 133 -11.96 -29.13 24.59
CA GLY A 133 -13.11 -28.59 23.88
C GLY A 133 -12.90 -27.15 23.40
N VAL A 134 -14.00 -26.50 23.07
CA VAL A 134 -14.02 -25.11 22.61
C VAL A 134 -14.44 -24.17 23.74
N TYR A 135 -13.52 -23.31 24.16
CA TYR A 135 -13.75 -22.31 25.19
C TYR A 135 -14.18 -20.98 24.59
N VAL A 136 -15.45 -20.59 24.76
CA VAL A 136 -16.00 -19.33 24.24
C VAL A 136 -16.07 -18.30 25.36
N THR A 137 -15.38 -17.16 25.20
CA THR A 137 -15.30 -16.16 26.26
C THR A 137 -15.11 -14.74 25.73
N THR A 138 -15.22 -13.75 26.61
CA THR A 138 -14.92 -12.34 26.26
C THR A 138 -13.50 -11.95 26.65
N HIS A 139 -12.93 -10.96 25.95
CA HIS A 139 -11.63 -10.38 26.29
C HIS A 139 -11.56 -9.89 27.76
N MET A 140 -12.67 -9.38 28.31
CA MET A 140 -12.71 -8.90 29.69
C MET A 140 -12.75 -10.03 30.72
N ALA A 141 -13.46 -11.12 30.42
CA ALA A 141 -13.47 -12.31 31.26
C ALA A 141 -12.10 -13.00 31.26
N LEU A 142 -11.47 -13.11 30.08
CA LEU A 142 -10.10 -13.60 29.91
C LEU A 142 -9.11 -12.81 30.77
N PHE A 143 -9.19 -11.48 30.75
CA PHE A 143 -8.32 -10.61 31.54
C PHE A 143 -8.50 -10.79 33.06
N ARG A 144 -9.74 -10.97 33.53
CA ARG A 144 -10.03 -11.18 34.97
C ARG A 144 -9.49 -12.52 35.46
N ASN A 145 -9.52 -13.54 34.61
CA ASN A 145 -9.09 -14.90 34.94
C ASN A 145 -7.69 -15.24 34.37
N LYS A 146 -6.84 -14.22 34.18
CA LYS A 146 -5.52 -14.36 33.53
C LYS A 146 -4.58 -15.35 34.23
N GLU A 147 -4.73 -15.57 35.53
CA GLU A 147 -3.88 -16.52 36.28
C GLU A 147 -4.19 -17.97 35.90
N VAL A 148 -5.46 -18.28 35.58
CA VAL A 148 -5.89 -19.61 35.11
C VAL A 148 -5.25 -19.94 33.75
N LEU A 149 -4.92 -18.92 32.96
CA LEU A 149 -4.30 -19.07 31.63
C LEU A 149 -2.82 -19.47 31.71
N LYS A 150 -2.12 -19.20 32.81
CA LYS A 150 -0.68 -19.53 32.91
C LYS A 150 -0.41 -21.02 32.82
N ASN A 151 -1.37 -21.84 33.25
CA ASN A 151 -1.24 -23.30 33.30
C ASN A 151 -2.00 -23.99 32.17
N ARG A 152 -2.55 -23.25 31.20
CA ARG A 152 -3.28 -23.81 30.06
C ARG A 152 -2.61 -23.47 28.74
N SER A 153 -2.57 -24.46 27.86
CA SER A 153 -2.17 -24.29 26.47
C SER A 153 -3.37 -24.49 25.55
N PHE A 154 -3.44 -23.67 24.50
CA PHE A 154 -4.43 -23.81 23.43
C PHE A 154 -3.67 -23.99 22.12
N SER A 155 -4.06 -24.99 21.32
CA SER A 155 -3.47 -25.19 20.00
C SER A 155 -3.99 -24.19 18.98
N LEU A 156 -5.16 -23.60 19.25
CA LEU A 156 -5.81 -22.59 18.43
C LEU A 156 -6.45 -21.52 19.33
N VAL A 157 -6.15 -20.26 19.03
CA VAL A 157 -6.86 -19.09 19.55
C VAL A 157 -7.52 -18.37 18.39
N VAL A 158 -8.83 -18.20 18.46
CA VAL A 158 -9.63 -17.41 17.51
C VAL A 158 -10.03 -16.10 18.18
N ALA A 159 -9.85 -14.97 17.50
CA ALA A 159 -10.29 -13.67 17.98
C ALA A 159 -11.17 -12.95 16.96
N ASP A 160 -12.44 -12.71 17.33
CA ASP A 160 -13.38 -12.01 16.45
C ASP A 160 -13.05 -10.50 16.31
N ASP A 161 -12.59 -9.85 17.40
CA ASP A 161 -12.19 -8.44 17.40
C ASP A 161 -10.76 -8.25 17.93
N PHE A 162 -9.82 -7.95 17.02
CA PHE A 162 -8.43 -7.72 17.39
C PHE A 162 -8.19 -6.40 18.13
N ASP A 163 -9.01 -5.38 17.90
CA ASP A 163 -8.74 -4.07 18.50
C ASP A 163 -8.99 -4.07 20.02
N ALA A 164 -9.90 -4.92 20.48
CA ALA A 164 -10.12 -5.16 21.91
C ALA A 164 -8.87 -5.74 22.59
N LEU A 165 -8.14 -6.60 21.88
CA LEU A 165 -6.90 -7.22 22.36
C LEU A 165 -5.74 -6.22 22.50
N LEU A 166 -5.63 -5.25 21.59
CA LEU A 166 -4.52 -4.28 21.60
C LEU A 166 -4.62 -3.20 22.69
N LYS A 167 -5.79 -3.03 23.33
CA LYS A 167 -6.03 -1.96 24.32
C LYS A 167 -5.21 -2.12 25.60
N LYS A 168 -5.00 -3.34 26.11
CA LYS A 168 -4.24 -3.62 27.36
C LYS A 168 -3.00 -4.48 27.09
N SER A 169 -1.84 -4.07 27.61
CA SER A 169 -0.53 -4.71 27.30
C SER A 169 -0.49 -6.16 27.74
N SER A 170 -0.90 -6.41 28.98
CA SER A 170 -0.72 -7.69 29.62
C SER A 170 -1.58 -8.78 28.98
N LEU A 171 -2.77 -8.44 28.45
CA LEU A 171 -3.67 -9.43 27.85
C LEU A 171 -3.07 -10.14 26.62
N MET A 172 -2.35 -9.40 25.77
CA MET A 172 -1.70 -9.99 24.59
C MET A 172 -0.55 -10.91 24.97
N ASP A 173 0.25 -10.51 25.94
CA ASP A 173 1.34 -11.34 26.44
C ASP A 173 0.77 -12.67 27.00
N TYR A 174 -0.34 -12.64 27.74
CA TYR A 174 -1.00 -13.87 28.21
C TYR A 174 -1.53 -14.76 27.07
N ILE A 175 -2.11 -14.18 26.01
CA ILE A 175 -2.54 -14.97 24.86
C ILE A 175 -1.35 -15.64 24.18
N LEU A 176 -0.23 -14.93 24.02
CA LEU A 176 1.00 -15.51 23.51
C LEU A 176 1.49 -16.66 24.41
N TYR A 177 1.44 -16.50 25.73
CA TYR A 177 1.82 -17.56 26.65
C TYR A 177 0.93 -18.80 26.51
N THR A 178 -0.37 -18.63 26.33
CA THR A 178 -1.29 -19.76 26.09
C THR A 178 -1.07 -20.45 24.75
N LEU A 179 -0.48 -19.75 23.76
CA LEU A 179 -0.05 -20.31 22.49
C LEU A 179 1.34 -20.99 22.58
N GLY A 180 1.96 -21.00 23.76
CA GLY A 180 3.26 -21.65 23.99
C GLY A 180 4.48 -20.74 23.80
N PHE A 181 4.31 -19.42 23.63
CA PHE A 181 5.43 -18.47 23.69
C PHE A 181 5.89 -18.26 25.14
N ARG A 182 7.18 -18.03 25.37
CA ARG A 182 7.72 -17.72 26.69
C ARG A 182 7.90 -16.22 26.87
N PRO A 183 7.95 -15.72 28.12
CA PRO A 183 8.28 -14.32 28.40
C PRO A 183 9.57 -13.85 27.71
N GLU A 184 10.59 -14.71 27.63
CA GLU A 184 11.88 -14.39 26.99
C GLU A 184 11.73 -14.19 25.48
N ASP A 185 10.87 -14.95 24.81
CA ASP A 185 10.62 -14.80 23.36
C ASP A 185 10.02 -13.43 23.06
N VAL A 186 9.08 -12.99 23.90
CA VAL A 186 8.43 -11.68 23.79
C VAL A 186 9.44 -10.55 24.00
N GLU A 187 10.40 -10.73 24.92
CA GLU A 187 11.45 -9.77 25.19
C GLU A 187 12.48 -9.69 24.04
N VAL A 188 12.92 -10.83 23.51
CA VAL A 188 13.78 -10.90 22.32
C VAL A 188 13.10 -10.22 21.13
N ALA A 189 11.82 -10.49 20.89
CA ALA A 189 11.02 -9.82 19.85
C ALA A 189 10.93 -8.30 20.03
N ARG A 190 10.80 -7.81 21.28
CA ARG A 190 10.86 -6.37 21.60
C ARG A 190 12.23 -5.78 21.25
N ARG A 191 13.32 -6.48 21.60
CA ARG A 191 14.70 -6.04 21.29
C ARG A 191 14.96 -6.00 19.79
N ILE A 192 14.55 -7.03 19.04
CA ILE A 192 14.62 -7.08 17.57
C ILE A 192 13.88 -5.88 16.95
N THR A 193 12.68 -5.58 17.45
CA THR A 193 11.88 -4.45 16.95
C THR A 193 12.59 -3.11 17.13
N LYS A 194 13.25 -2.91 18.28
CA LYS A 194 14.03 -1.70 18.58
C LYS A 194 15.30 -1.61 17.72
N LEU A 195 16.06 -2.70 17.62
CA LEU A 195 17.26 -2.77 16.79
C LEU A 195 16.97 -2.51 15.31
N LYS A 196 15.87 -3.05 14.74
CA LYS A 196 15.44 -2.75 13.36
C LYS A 196 15.27 -1.24 13.12
N GLN A 197 14.81 -0.48 14.13
CA GLN A 197 14.69 0.98 14.02
C GLN A 197 16.06 1.67 14.07
N GLU A 198 16.97 1.20 14.92
CA GLU A 198 18.33 1.73 15.03
C GLU A 198 19.13 1.46 13.75
N VAL A 199 19.10 0.23 13.22
CA VAL A 199 19.70 -0.16 11.94
C VAL A 199 19.25 0.75 10.81
N PHE A 200 17.94 1.03 10.72
CA PHE A 200 17.40 1.93 9.71
C PHE A 200 17.93 3.36 9.86
N ALA A 201 18.11 3.85 11.08
CA ALA A 201 18.60 5.20 11.35
C ALA A 201 20.09 5.38 11.01
N VAL A 202 20.90 4.33 11.14
CA VAL A 202 22.35 4.41 10.91
C VAL A 202 22.81 3.97 9.52
N LYS A 203 21.93 3.37 8.72
CA LYS A 203 22.24 2.74 7.41
C LYS A 203 23.08 3.62 6.48
N HIS A 204 22.85 4.92 6.47
CA HIS A 204 23.52 5.87 5.57
C HIS A 204 24.48 6.82 6.29
N THR A 205 24.63 6.71 7.61
CA THR A 205 25.36 7.68 8.44
C THR A 205 26.54 7.07 9.19
N ALA A 206 26.49 5.77 9.53
CA ALA A 206 27.57 5.10 10.25
C ALA A 206 27.72 3.63 9.78
N PRO A 207 28.52 3.36 8.72
CA PRO A 207 28.62 2.03 8.12
C PRO A 207 29.11 0.93 9.07
N GLU A 208 30.06 1.22 9.96
CA GLU A 208 30.58 0.22 10.91
C GLU A 208 29.56 -0.13 11.99
N ARG A 209 28.90 0.89 12.57
CA ARG A 209 27.81 0.70 13.52
C ARG A 209 26.63 -0.04 12.88
N TYR A 210 26.31 0.27 11.62
CA TYR A 210 25.31 -0.45 10.84
C TYR A 210 25.66 -1.95 10.75
N ARG A 211 26.90 -2.30 10.40
CA ARG A 211 27.34 -3.71 10.33
C ARG A 211 27.23 -4.42 11.68
N ALA A 212 27.65 -3.77 12.76
CA ALA A 212 27.55 -4.34 14.11
C ALA A 212 26.09 -4.61 14.52
N LEU A 213 25.21 -3.64 14.33
CA LEU A 213 23.79 -3.78 14.65
C LEU A 213 23.09 -4.83 13.78
N VAL A 214 23.47 -4.98 12.51
CA VAL A 214 22.93 -6.03 11.63
C VAL A 214 23.34 -7.42 12.11
N ARG A 215 24.59 -7.61 12.58
CA ARG A 215 25.03 -8.90 13.15
C ARG A 215 24.29 -9.25 14.43
N GLU A 216 24.10 -8.27 15.33
CA GLU A 216 23.30 -8.46 16.55
C GLU A 216 21.86 -8.84 16.19
N LEU A 217 21.27 -8.17 15.21
CA LEU A 217 19.92 -8.45 14.75
C LEU A 217 19.79 -9.88 14.22
N GLU A 218 20.69 -10.33 13.34
CA GLU A 218 20.69 -11.70 12.80
C GLU A 218 20.85 -12.75 13.90
N SER A 219 21.69 -12.48 14.91
CA SER A 219 21.86 -13.37 16.07
C SER A 219 20.57 -13.52 16.87
N LEU A 220 19.87 -12.41 17.16
CA LEU A 220 18.62 -12.43 17.90
C LEU A 220 17.48 -13.07 17.11
N GLU A 221 17.39 -12.79 15.80
CA GLU A 221 16.42 -13.45 14.92
C GLU A 221 16.66 -14.96 14.88
N GLY A 222 17.91 -15.41 14.80
CA GLY A 222 18.27 -16.83 14.87
C GLY A 222 18.02 -17.47 16.23
N GLN A 223 18.18 -16.73 17.34
CA GLN A 223 17.80 -17.19 18.67
C GLN A 223 16.28 -17.39 18.77
N LEU A 224 15.50 -16.40 18.34
CA LEU A 224 14.04 -16.45 18.37
C LEU A 224 13.49 -17.59 17.49
N ALA A 225 14.02 -17.74 16.28
CA ALA A 225 13.61 -18.80 15.35
C ALA A 225 13.87 -20.20 15.93
N ARG A 226 15.04 -20.45 16.53
CA ARG A 226 15.35 -21.72 17.21
C ARG A 226 14.45 -21.97 18.41
N SER A 227 14.16 -20.91 19.16
CA SER A 227 13.29 -20.95 20.33
C SER A 227 11.84 -21.33 19.97
N ILE A 228 11.34 -20.82 18.85
CA ILE A 228 10.00 -21.12 18.31
C ILE A 228 9.97 -22.53 17.68
N ALA A 229 10.99 -22.91 16.92
CA ALA A 229 11.05 -24.20 16.23
C ALA A 229 11.20 -25.41 17.17
N SER A 230 11.76 -25.23 18.36
CA SER A 230 11.95 -26.31 19.34
C SER A 230 10.66 -26.76 20.03
N ARG A 231 9.51 -26.14 19.72
CA ARG A 231 8.24 -26.38 20.41
C ARG A 231 7.05 -26.28 19.46
N ARG A 232 5.93 -26.88 19.85
CA ARG A 232 4.66 -26.74 19.14
C ARG A 232 3.98 -25.45 19.61
N VAL A 233 4.17 -24.38 18.86
CA VAL A 233 3.44 -23.12 19.07
C VAL A 233 2.03 -23.25 18.47
N GLY A 234 1.02 -22.76 19.20
CA GLY A 234 -0.37 -22.72 18.75
C GLY A 234 -0.62 -21.69 17.65
N GLN A 235 -1.79 -21.78 17.02
CA GLN A 235 -2.22 -20.91 15.93
C GLN A 235 -3.09 -19.76 16.44
N LEU A 236 -2.88 -18.54 15.94
CA LEU A 236 -3.73 -17.38 16.20
C LEU A 236 -4.47 -16.94 14.92
N LEU A 237 -5.80 -17.01 14.93
CA LEU A 237 -6.65 -16.57 13.83
C LEU A 237 -7.48 -15.35 14.23
N ILE A 238 -7.54 -14.34 13.36
CA ILE A 238 -8.24 -13.08 13.63
C ILE A 238 -9.31 -12.82 12.57
N ALA A 239 -10.57 -12.62 12.97
CA ALA A 239 -11.68 -12.41 12.04
C ALA A 239 -11.79 -10.96 11.52
N SER A 240 -11.55 -9.98 12.40
CA SER A 240 -11.70 -8.56 12.09
C SER A 240 -10.68 -7.69 12.80
N ALA A 241 -10.11 -6.74 12.06
CA ALA A 241 -9.21 -5.75 12.62
C ALA A 241 -9.29 -4.41 11.87
N THR A 242 -9.38 -3.32 12.64
CA THR A 242 -9.37 -1.96 12.07
C THR A 242 -8.00 -1.28 12.17
N GLY A 243 -6.99 -1.99 12.69
CA GLY A 243 -5.56 -1.64 12.56
C GLY A 243 -5.11 -0.37 13.28
N ARG A 244 -5.88 0.16 14.24
CA ARG A 244 -5.55 1.42 14.96
C ARG A 244 -4.90 1.22 16.33
N GLY A 245 -4.43 0.01 16.66
CA GLY A 245 -3.73 -0.25 17.93
C GLY A 245 -2.30 0.31 18.00
N LYS A 246 -1.71 0.33 19.20
CA LYS A 246 -0.36 0.87 19.45
C LYS A 246 0.68 0.21 18.53
N ARG A 247 1.29 1.01 17.64
CA ARG A 247 2.21 0.58 16.56
C ARG A 247 3.38 -0.29 17.01
N GLU A 248 3.82 -0.17 18.24
CA GLU A 248 4.93 -0.97 18.77
C GLU A 248 4.53 -2.42 19.04
N ARG A 249 3.34 -2.66 19.61
CA ARG A 249 2.89 -4.01 19.98
C ARG A 249 2.61 -4.88 18.76
N VAL A 250 2.05 -4.28 17.72
CA VAL A 250 1.82 -4.96 16.44
C VAL A 250 3.15 -5.41 15.83
N LYS A 251 4.24 -4.66 16.01
CA LYS A 251 5.58 -5.07 15.55
C LYS A 251 6.18 -6.19 16.37
N VAL A 252 5.94 -6.24 17.68
CA VAL A 252 6.38 -7.36 18.53
C VAL A 252 5.65 -8.64 18.13
N LEU A 253 4.32 -8.57 17.99
CA LEU A 253 3.51 -9.68 17.50
C LEU A 253 4.03 -10.18 16.15
N ARG A 254 4.30 -9.28 15.21
CA ARG A 254 4.89 -9.64 13.92
C ARG A 254 6.12 -10.56 14.05
N GLU A 255 7.05 -10.27 14.95
CA GLU A 255 8.26 -11.11 15.09
C GLU A 255 7.96 -12.52 15.63
N LEU A 256 6.83 -12.70 16.34
CA LEU A 256 6.46 -13.96 16.97
C LEU A 256 5.54 -14.82 16.08
N ILE A 257 4.53 -14.20 15.46
CA ILE A 257 3.46 -14.91 14.73
C ILE A 257 3.54 -14.73 13.20
N GLY A 258 4.46 -13.92 12.69
CA GLY A 258 4.74 -13.83 11.25
C GLY A 258 3.76 -12.99 10.41
N PHE A 259 2.88 -12.20 11.05
CA PHE A 259 2.00 -11.27 10.34
C PHE A 259 1.77 -9.96 11.10
N GLU A 260 1.46 -8.92 10.34
CA GLU A 260 1.08 -7.59 10.82
C GLU A 260 -0.36 -7.32 10.36
N VAL A 261 -1.19 -6.96 11.33
CA VAL A 261 -2.60 -6.71 11.09
C VAL A 261 -2.81 -5.32 10.52
N GLY A 262 -3.47 -5.27 9.37
CA GLY A 262 -3.80 -4.03 8.68
C GLY A 262 -5.02 -3.31 9.21
N SER A 263 -5.11 -2.02 8.89
CA SER A 263 -6.38 -1.32 8.92
C SER A 263 -7.22 -1.75 7.73
N ILE A 264 -8.19 -2.64 7.93
CA ILE A 264 -9.20 -2.91 6.92
C ILE A 264 -10.08 -1.66 6.84
N VAL A 265 -9.96 -0.90 5.76
CA VAL A 265 -11.00 0.04 5.37
C VAL A 265 -11.97 -0.77 4.52
N ASP A 266 -13.22 -0.86 4.96
CA ASP A 266 -14.27 -1.58 4.25
C ASP A 266 -14.58 -0.79 2.96
N TYR A 267 -13.96 -1.19 1.83
CA TYR A 267 -14.07 -0.49 0.55
C TYR A 267 -15.32 -0.87 -0.24
N LEU A 268 -16.08 -1.88 0.20
CA LEU A 268 -17.31 -2.29 -0.48
C LEU A 268 -18.45 -1.30 -0.17
N ARG A 269 -18.70 -0.37 -1.09
CA ARG A 269 -19.81 0.58 -0.99
C ARG A 269 -20.49 0.66 -2.35
N ASN A 270 -21.77 0.29 -2.38
CA ASN A 270 -22.68 0.64 -3.46
C ASN A 270 -23.64 1.69 -2.89
N ILE A 271 -23.24 2.96 -2.89
CA ILE A 271 -23.98 4.03 -2.23
C ILE A 271 -24.24 5.16 -3.22
N ARG A 272 -25.50 5.61 -3.31
CA ARG A 272 -25.84 6.88 -3.95
C ARG A 272 -25.77 8.00 -2.94
N GLU A 273 -25.05 9.05 -3.30
CA GLU A 273 -24.65 10.13 -2.41
C GLU A 273 -25.34 11.43 -2.85
N PHE A 274 -26.08 12.06 -1.93
CA PHE A 274 -26.77 13.32 -2.14
C PHE A 274 -26.23 14.38 -1.18
N SER A 275 -26.28 15.65 -1.57
CA SER A 275 -25.89 16.78 -0.74
C SER A 275 -26.85 17.96 -0.85
N ALA A 276 -27.01 18.70 0.25
CA ALA A 276 -27.76 19.96 0.29
C ALA A 276 -27.21 20.90 1.38
N SER A 277 -27.56 22.18 1.30
CA SER A 277 -27.30 23.10 2.39
C SER A 277 -28.18 22.78 3.60
N LEU A 278 -27.58 22.73 4.79
CA LEU A 278 -28.30 22.49 6.04
C LEU A 278 -29.33 23.60 6.33
N SER A 279 -29.07 24.84 5.92
CA SER A 279 -29.96 25.99 6.18
C SER A 279 -31.25 25.96 5.36
N SER A 280 -31.24 25.31 4.20
CA SER A 280 -32.37 25.31 3.25
C SER A 280 -33.17 24.01 3.26
N THR A 281 -32.87 23.09 4.17
CA THR A 281 -33.45 21.74 4.19
C THR A 281 -34.33 21.54 5.43
N ASP A 282 -35.59 21.17 5.23
CA ASP A 282 -36.44 20.66 6.31
C ASP A 282 -36.00 19.24 6.68
N ILE A 283 -35.32 19.13 7.83
CA ILE A 283 -34.77 17.87 8.34
C ILE A 283 -35.90 16.88 8.70
N VAL A 284 -37.03 17.35 9.24
CA VAL A 284 -38.14 16.48 9.67
C VAL A 284 -38.81 15.87 8.44
N ASN A 285 -39.08 16.69 7.42
CA ASN A 285 -39.63 16.20 6.16
C ASN A 285 -38.66 15.23 5.45
N LEU A 286 -37.37 15.56 5.40
CA LEU A 286 -36.36 14.70 4.80
C LEU A 286 -36.27 13.33 5.50
N VAL A 287 -36.31 13.29 6.83
CA VAL A 287 -36.31 12.03 7.59
C VAL A 287 -37.57 11.21 7.30
N LYS A 288 -38.73 11.85 7.12
CA LYS A 288 -39.97 11.16 6.71
C LYS A 288 -39.84 10.53 5.33
N VAL A 289 -39.26 11.25 4.36
CA VAL A 289 -38.99 10.72 3.00
C VAL A 289 -38.00 9.55 3.05
N LEU A 290 -36.91 9.68 3.81
CA LEU A 290 -35.93 8.60 4.01
C LEU A 290 -36.56 7.38 4.71
N GLY A 291 -37.54 7.61 5.57
CA GLY A 291 -38.40 6.61 6.23
C GLY A 291 -37.66 5.64 7.17
N PRO A 292 -38.26 4.48 7.51
CA PRO A 292 -37.70 3.52 8.46
C PRO A 292 -36.36 2.93 7.98
N GLY A 293 -35.47 2.60 8.93
CA GLY A 293 -34.12 2.10 8.62
C GLY A 293 -33.09 3.20 8.34
N THR A 294 -33.42 4.45 8.69
CA THR A 294 -32.52 5.61 8.54
C THR A 294 -31.61 5.76 9.76
N LEU A 295 -30.31 5.90 9.51
CA LEU A 295 -29.32 6.29 10.50
C LEU A 295 -29.06 7.80 10.39
N VAL A 296 -29.28 8.53 11.47
CA VAL A 296 -29.05 9.98 11.53
C VAL A 296 -27.79 10.26 12.35
N PHE A 297 -26.82 10.89 11.69
CA PHE A 297 -25.53 11.25 12.24
C PHE A 297 -25.46 12.77 12.40
N VAL A 298 -25.36 13.22 13.65
CA VAL A 298 -25.18 14.63 13.98
C VAL A 298 -23.68 14.91 14.13
N SER A 299 -23.18 15.97 13.51
CA SER A 299 -21.78 16.39 13.68
C SER A 299 -21.45 16.64 15.17
N ARG A 300 -20.19 16.40 15.56
CA ARG A 300 -19.77 16.45 16.97
C ARG A 300 -20.03 17.79 17.66
N GLU A 301 -19.96 18.87 16.89
CA GLU A 301 -20.09 20.25 17.36
C GLU A 301 -21.52 20.62 17.76
N LEU A 302 -22.52 20.07 17.05
CA LEU A 302 -23.94 20.28 17.39
C LEU A 302 -24.29 19.59 18.73
N GLY A 303 -23.54 18.55 19.09
CA GLY A 303 -23.55 17.97 20.43
C GLY A 303 -24.82 17.17 20.79
N ARG A 304 -24.91 16.77 22.05
CA ARG A 304 -26.02 15.94 22.58
C ARG A 304 -27.31 16.74 22.78
N SER A 305 -27.21 18.04 23.02
CA SER A 305 -28.37 18.92 23.20
C SER A 305 -29.18 19.05 21.91
N TYR A 306 -28.51 19.26 20.77
CA TYR A 306 -29.15 19.27 19.46
C TYR A 306 -29.78 17.92 19.14
N LEU A 307 -29.09 16.82 19.45
CA LEU A 307 -29.60 15.48 19.24
C LEU A 307 -30.90 15.21 20.01
N LYS A 308 -30.99 15.68 21.27
CA LYS A 308 -32.20 15.57 22.08
C LYS A 308 -33.36 16.38 21.48
N LYS A 309 -33.10 17.63 21.09
CA LYS A 309 -34.10 18.48 20.40
C LYS A 309 -34.59 17.86 19.09
N LEU A 310 -33.69 17.28 18.31
CA LEU A 310 -34.04 16.60 17.06
C LEU A 310 -34.88 15.34 17.31
N ALA A 311 -34.57 14.57 18.35
CA ALA A 311 -35.38 13.41 18.74
C ALA A 311 -36.81 13.83 19.13
N GLU A 312 -36.95 14.83 20.02
CA GLU A 312 -38.25 15.37 20.45
C GLU A 312 -39.05 15.93 19.26
N GLY A 313 -38.40 16.64 18.33
CA GLY A 313 -39.02 17.18 17.12
C GLY A 313 -39.49 16.10 16.12
N LEU A 314 -38.77 14.99 16.01
CA LEU A 314 -39.18 13.87 15.16
C LEU A 314 -40.33 13.07 15.79
N GLU A 315 -40.29 12.86 17.10
CA GLU A 315 -41.34 12.16 17.86
C GLU A 315 -42.67 12.92 17.83
N SER A 316 -42.64 14.25 17.99
CA SER A 316 -43.85 15.08 17.89
C SER A 316 -44.51 15.06 16.51
N HIS A 317 -43.75 14.68 15.47
CA HIS A 317 -44.23 14.52 14.09
C HIS A 317 -44.49 13.06 13.70
N GLY A 318 -44.60 12.16 14.69
CA GLY A 318 -45.03 10.77 14.52
C GLY A 318 -43.93 9.78 14.13
N VAL A 319 -42.65 10.17 14.15
CA VAL A 319 -41.53 9.28 13.81
C VAL A 319 -41.02 8.57 15.07
N LYS A 320 -40.98 7.23 15.06
CA LYS A 320 -40.45 6.46 16.20
C LYS A 320 -38.92 6.50 16.21
N VAL A 321 -38.35 7.09 17.25
CA VAL A 321 -36.91 7.35 17.33
C VAL A 321 -36.26 6.54 18.46
N ALA A 322 -35.02 6.09 18.26
CA ALA A 322 -34.16 5.67 19.36
C ALA A 322 -32.77 6.32 19.28
N VAL A 323 -32.30 6.85 20.42
CA VAL A 323 -30.96 7.43 20.52
C VAL A 323 -29.94 6.35 20.87
N ALA A 324 -28.92 6.21 20.02
CA ALA A 324 -27.89 5.18 20.14
C ALA A 324 -26.82 5.53 21.18
N HIS A 325 -27.17 5.46 22.45
CA HIS A 325 -26.22 5.52 23.57
C HIS A 325 -25.62 4.16 23.94
N SER A 326 -26.31 3.07 23.58
CA SER A 326 -25.88 1.69 23.82
C SER A 326 -26.42 0.75 22.74
N ILE A 327 -25.87 -0.46 22.64
CA ILE A 327 -26.33 -1.51 21.70
C ILE A 327 -27.81 -1.86 21.91
N LYS A 328 -28.38 -1.64 23.10
CA LYS A 328 -29.82 -1.87 23.37
C LYS A 328 -30.75 -1.04 22.49
N ALA A 329 -30.30 0.12 22.00
CA ALA A 329 -31.07 0.94 21.05
C ALA A 329 -31.21 0.27 19.67
N VAL A 330 -30.22 -0.54 19.30
CA VAL A 330 -30.19 -1.29 18.03
C VAL A 330 -31.26 -2.39 18.03
N ASP A 331 -31.47 -3.02 19.19
CA ASP A 331 -32.50 -4.05 19.35
C ASP A 331 -33.92 -3.49 19.15
N LYS A 332 -34.14 -2.22 19.53
CA LYS A 332 -35.42 -1.53 19.23
C LYS A 332 -35.66 -1.37 17.73
N LEU A 333 -34.61 -1.07 16.95
CA LEU A 333 -34.71 -1.01 15.48
C LEU A 333 -35.00 -2.41 14.90
N ARG A 334 -34.32 -3.45 15.38
CA ARG A 334 -34.53 -4.84 14.94
C ARG A 334 -35.97 -5.32 15.14
N ARG A 335 -36.56 -5.02 16.30
CA ARG A 335 -37.94 -5.41 16.64
C ARG A 335 -39.00 -4.50 16.01
N GLY A 336 -38.62 -3.52 15.19
CA GLY A 336 -39.54 -2.54 14.60
C GLY A 336 -40.12 -1.53 15.59
N LEU A 337 -39.57 -1.44 16.80
CA LEU A 337 -40.00 -0.51 17.86
C LEU A 337 -39.46 0.92 17.63
N ALA A 338 -38.42 1.07 16.83
CA ALA A 338 -37.89 2.35 16.35
C ALA A 338 -37.77 2.32 14.83
N GLN A 339 -38.06 3.44 14.18
CA GLN A 339 -37.91 3.63 12.72
C GLN A 339 -36.55 4.27 12.39
N VAL A 340 -36.05 5.15 13.26
CA VAL A 340 -34.84 5.94 13.02
C VAL A 340 -33.90 5.84 14.22
N LEU A 341 -32.60 5.70 13.96
CA LEU A 341 -31.58 5.77 15.01
C LEU A 341 -30.77 7.07 14.91
N LEU A 342 -30.67 7.81 16.02
CA LEU A 342 -29.86 9.03 16.10
C LEU A 342 -28.58 8.80 16.90
N GLY A 343 -27.49 9.41 16.45
CA GLY A 343 -26.22 9.37 17.15
C GLY A 343 -25.26 10.45 16.68
N VAL A 344 -24.18 10.63 17.43
CA VAL A 344 -23.12 11.57 17.07
C VAL A 344 -22.15 10.89 16.09
N ALA A 345 -21.78 11.58 15.02
CA ALA A 345 -20.81 11.16 14.03
C ALA A 345 -19.41 11.02 14.66
N THR A 346 -19.09 9.83 15.16
CA THR A 346 -17.79 9.51 15.74
C THR A 346 -17.31 8.16 15.23
N TYR A 347 -16.03 8.04 14.89
CA TYR A 347 -15.44 6.81 14.33
C TYR A 347 -15.68 5.55 15.19
N TYR A 348 -15.65 5.68 16.52
CA TYR A 348 -15.90 4.59 17.47
C TYR A 348 -17.32 4.60 18.06
N GLY A 349 -18.22 5.39 17.48
CA GLY A 349 -19.61 5.48 17.90
C GLY A 349 -20.36 4.15 17.74
N VAL A 350 -21.41 3.97 18.55
CA VAL A 350 -22.27 2.78 18.48
C VAL A 350 -22.89 2.65 17.09
N LEU A 351 -23.36 3.75 16.50
CA LEU A 351 -23.93 3.76 15.14
C LEU A 351 -22.92 3.46 14.03
N THR A 352 -21.65 3.83 14.22
CA THR A 352 -20.63 3.70 13.17
C THR A 352 -19.95 2.33 13.18
N ARG A 353 -19.88 1.64 14.33
CA ARG A 353 -19.17 0.36 14.47
C ARG A 353 -20.00 -0.80 15.02
N GLY A 354 -21.06 -0.53 15.76
CA GLY A 354 -21.80 -1.51 16.56
C GLY A 354 -23.13 -1.99 15.98
N ILE A 355 -23.35 -1.79 14.67
CA ILE A 355 -24.59 -2.17 13.99
C ILE A 355 -24.29 -2.91 12.70
N ASP A 356 -24.87 -4.10 12.56
CA ASP A 356 -24.79 -4.93 11.36
C ASP A 356 -26.18 -5.52 11.08
N GLU A 357 -27.04 -4.71 10.45
CA GLU A 357 -28.43 -5.04 10.10
C GLU A 357 -28.73 -4.67 8.65
N PRO A 358 -28.14 -5.38 7.68
CA PRO A 358 -28.20 -5.02 6.26
C PRO A 358 -29.61 -5.06 5.65
N LYS A 359 -30.51 -5.87 6.23
CA LYS A 359 -31.91 -5.99 5.81
C LYS A 359 -32.75 -4.76 6.19
N VAL A 360 -32.43 -4.12 7.32
CA VAL A 360 -33.23 -3.01 7.86
C VAL A 360 -32.63 -1.66 7.49
N ILE A 361 -31.29 -1.53 7.51
CA ILE A 361 -30.62 -0.25 7.32
C ILE A 361 -30.45 0.05 5.84
N ARG A 362 -31.00 1.19 5.40
CA ARG A 362 -31.05 1.58 3.98
C ARG A 362 -30.44 2.95 3.69
N SER A 363 -30.50 3.87 4.65
CA SER A 363 -30.12 5.26 4.44
C SER A 363 -29.34 5.82 5.63
N ALA A 364 -28.44 6.76 5.33
CA ALA A 364 -27.69 7.52 6.32
C ALA A 364 -27.85 9.01 6.02
N LEU A 365 -28.29 9.78 7.02
CA LEU A 365 -28.38 11.23 6.97
C LEU A 365 -27.28 11.82 7.85
N PHE A 366 -26.42 12.66 7.28
CA PHE A 366 -25.40 13.40 8.00
C PHE A 366 -25.84 14.86 8.12
N ILE A 367 -26.04 15.30 9.36
CA ILE A 367 -26.38 16.68 9.71
C ILE A 367 -25.08 17.38 10.11
N GLY A 368 -24.53 18.11 9.14
CA GLY A 368 -23.22 18.74 9.20
C GLY A 368 -22.10 17.81 8.73
N VAL A 369 -21.05 18.40 8.15
CA VAL A 369 -19.86 17.68 7.65
C VAL A 369 -19.12 17.04 8.84
N PRO A 370 -18.89 15.71 8.82
CA PRO A 370 -18.07 15.05 9.85
C PRO A 370 -16.67 15.67 9.88
N LYS A 371 -16.25 16.15 11.05
CA LYS A 371 -14.99 16.88 11.22
C LYS A 371 -14.40 16.75 12.63
N PHE A 372 -13.09 17.01 12.71
CA PHE A 372 -12.40 17.31 13.96
C PHE A 372 -12.16 18.81 14.05
N ARG A 373 -12.49 19.39 15.20
CA ARG A 373 -12.14 20.77 15.52
C ARG A 373 -10.99 20.79 16.51
N VAL A 374 -9.96 21.57 16.21
CA VAL A 374 -8.81 21.77 17.10
C VAL A 374 -8.45 23.26 17.16
N PRO A 375 -7.94 23.78 18.29
CA PRO A 375 -7.39 25.14 18.34
C PRO A 375 -6.22 25.30 17.36
N LEU A 376 -6.05 26.51 16.79
CA LEU A 376 -4.97 26.80 15.85
C LEU A 376 -3.58 26.48 16.40
N ASP A 377 -3.30 26.87 17.65
CA ASP A 377 -2.00 26.60 18.29
C ASP A 377 -1.73 25.10 18.45
N THR A 378 -2.78 24.33 18.78
CA THR A 378 -2.67 22.87 18.86
C THR A 378 -2.41 22.27 17.49
N PHE A 379 -3.03 22.79 16.43
CA PHE A 379 -2.79 22.36 15.06
C PHE A 379 -1.35 22.66 14.61
N LEU A 380 -0.87 23.89 14.85
CA LEU A 380 0.46 24.36 14.45
C LEU A 380 1.60 23.93 15.40
N SER A 381 1.29 23.28 16.52
CA SER A 381 2.30 22.60 17.35
C SER A 381 3.07 21.49 16.62
N ARG A 382 2.52 20.99 15.50
CA ARG A 382 3.13 19.93 14.69
C ARG A 382 3.87 20.53 13.50
N LEU A 383 5.15 20.19 13.37
CA LEU A 383 6.00 20.71 12.30
C LEU A 383 5.42 20.47 10.88
N PRO A 384 4.86 19.28 10.55
CA PRO A 384 4.27 19.08 9.23
C PRO A 384 3.14 20.05 8.90
N ASN A 385 2.34 20.45 9.90
CA ASN A 385 1.24 21.39 9.72
C ASN A 385 1.78 22.80 9.48
N VAL A 386 2.85 23.19 10.18
CA VAL A 386 3.54 24.48 9.96
C VAL A 386 4.09 24.56 8.53
N LEU A 387 4.84 23.55 8.09
CA LEU A 387 5.44 23.51 6.76
C LEU A 387 4.36 23.56 5.66
N TYR A 388 3.26 22.82 5.86
CA TYR A 388 2.15 22.79 4.92
C TYR A 388 1.42 24.13 4.82
N SER A 389 1.11 24.74 5.97
CA SER A 389 0.45 26.05 6.02
C SER A 389 1.33 27.14 5.42
N PHE A 390 2.63 27.15 5.75
CA PHE A 390 3.59 28.11 5.17
C PHE A 390 3.66 27.98 3.65
N ARG A 391 3.76 26.75 3.13
CA ARG A 391 3.76 26.52 1.67
C ARG A 391 2.50 27.08 1.00
N SER A 392 1.34 26.91 1.64
CA SER A 392 0.05 27.40 1.12
C SER A 392 -0.02 28.93 1.13
N LEU A 393 0.50 29.57 2.17
CA LEU A 393 0.58 31.03 2.27
C LEU A 393 1.59 31.62 1.26
N ARG A 394 2.71 30.95 1.05
CA ARG A 394 3.73 31.35 0.06
C ARG A 394 3.17 31.39 -1.37
N THR A 395 2.35 30.39 -1.74
CA THR A 395 1.65 30.39 -3.03
C THR A 395 0.62 31.51 -3.17
N ALA A 396 0.14 32.08 -2.07
CA ALA A 396 -0.81 33.19 -2.04
C ALA A 396 -0.13 34.57 -1.97
N GLY A 397 1.20 34.65 -2.11
CA GLY A 397 1.95 35.91 -2.18
C GLY A 397 2.64 36.35 -0.89
N ALA A 398 2.50 35.61 0.22
CA ALA A 398 3.22 35.90 1.46
C ALA A 398 4.61 35.23 1.44
N ALA A 399 5.63 35.89 0.87
CA ALA A 399 6.98 35.31 0.75
C ALA A 399 8.05 36.21 1.38
N ASP A 400 8.43 35.89 2.61
CA ASP A 400 9.65 36.41 3.25
C ASP A 400 10.88 35.57 2.79
N PRO A 401 11.98 36.19 2.31
CA PRO A 401 13.18 35.48 1.84
C PRO A 401 13.97 34.73 2.93
N GLU A 402 13.94 35.18 4.19
CA GLU A 402 14.58 34.47 5.31
C GLU A 402 13.77 33.22 5.68
N LEU A 403 12.44 33.35 5.79
CA LEU A 403 11.55 32.23 6.10
C LEU A 403 11.51 31.20 4.96
N SER A 404 11.63 31.65 3.72
CA SER A 404 11.74 30.75 2.56
C SER A 404 13.01 29.88 2.66
N ARG A 405 14.15 30.47 3.04
CA ARG A 405 15.38 29.72 3.31
C ARG A 405 15.25 28.76 4.50
N ALA A 406 14.58 29.19 5.58
CA ALA A 406 14.31 28.34 6.73
C ALA A 406 13.43 27.13 6.35
N TYR A 407 12.39 27.36 5.55
CA TYR A 407 11.51 26.31 5.03
C TYR A 407 12.28 25.32 4.15
N GLU A 408 13.12 25.81 3.22
CA GLU A 408 13.96 24.96 2.38
C GLU A 408 14.98 24.16 3.20
N GLY A 409 15.60 24.78 4.20
CA GLY A 409 16.51 24.12 5.14
C GLY A 409 15.84 22.95 5.86
N LEU A 410 14.61 23.15 6.34
CA LEU A 410 13.80 22.10 6.97
C LEU A 410 13.36 21.04 5.96
N ALA A 411 12.91 21.44 4.76
CA ALA A 411 12.44 20.52 3.72
C ALA A 411 13.53 19.56 3.22
N ARG A 412 14.81 19.94 3.30
CA ARG A 412 15.96 19.09 2.96
C ARG A 412 16.32 18.05 4.03
N LEU A 413 15.74 18.14 5.23
CA LEU A 413 16.04 17.20 6.30
C LEU A 413 15.39 15.84 6.07
N SER A 414 16.12 14.79 6.43
CA SER A 414 15.57 13.42 6.43
C SER A 414 14.33 13.30 7.35
N PRO A 415 13.39 12.37 7.08
CA PRO A 415 12.19 12.18 7.89
C PRO A 415 12.45 11.97 9.39
N SER A 416 13.54 11.29 9.75
CA SER A 416 13.95 11.06 11.14
C SER A 416 14.37 12.35 11.85
N LYS A 417 15.13 13.21 11.15
CA LYS A 417 15.55 14.53 11.66
C LYS A 417 14.35 15.46 11.82
N LEU A 418 13.46 15.50 10.81
CA LEU A 418 12.18 16.22 10.90
C LEU A 418 11.34 15.74 12.07
N LYS A 419 11.32 14.43 12.32
CA LYS A 419 10.55 13.87 13.43
C LYS A 419 11.10 14.30 14.78
N LEU A 420 12.42 14.41 14.93
CA LEU A 420 13.04 14.91 16.16
C LEU A 420 12.71 16.39 16.40
N ILE A 421 12.76 17.21 15.35
CA ILE A 421 12.36 18.63 15.42
C ILE A 421 10.88 18.77 15.76
N ASP A 422 10.00 17.95 15.19
CA ASP A 422 8.58 17.88 15.56
C ASP A 422 8.38 17.55 17.04
N LEU A 423 9.19 16.66 17.62
CA LEU A 423 9.13 16.36 19.06
C LEU A 423 9.62 17.53 19.91
N CYS A 424 10.65 18.26 19.46
CA CYS A 424 11.15 19.46 20.12
C CYS A 424 10.10 20.59 20.10
N LEU A 425 9.47 20.83 18.95
CA LEU A 425 8.42 21.84 18.78
C LEU A 425 7.20 21.57 19.67
N ARG A 426 6.95 20.29 20.00
CA ARG A 426 5.87 19.84 20.90
C ARG A 426 6.26 19.85 22.37
N GLY A 427 7.49 20.26 22.72
CA GLY A 427 8.01 20.28 24.09
C GLY A 427 8.23 18.89 24.70
N LEU A 428 8.27 17.83 23.88
CA LEU A 428 8.43 16.45 24.37
C LEU A 428 9.89 16.04 24.56
N VAL A 429 10.80 16.70 23.85
CA VAL A 429 12.24 16.42 23.82
C VAL A 429 12.98 17.74 23.70
N GLN A 430 14.13 17.89 24.35
CA GLN A 430 14.99 19.06 24.16
C GLN A 430 15.91 18.88 22.93
N PRO A 431 16.28 19.96 22.20
CA PRO A 431 17.22 19.85 21.10
C PRO A 431 18.55 19.24 21.58
N PRO A 432 19.01 18.11 21.00
CA PRO A 432 20.14 17.36 21.54
C PRO A 432 21.50 18.00 21.29
N ASN A 433 21.61 18.93 20.33
CA ASN A 433 22.83 19.69 20.03
C ASN A 433 22.50 20.97 19.26
N ASP A 434 23.52 21.80 19.00
CA ASP A 434 23.35 23.09 18.32
C ASP A 434 22.76 22.96 16.91
N TYR A 435 23.15 21.93 16.16
CA TYR A 435 22.55 21.64 14.86
C TYR A 435 21.03 21.51 14.93
N PHE A 436 20.51 20.70 15.87
CA PHE A 436 19.05 20.56 16.04
C PHE A 436 18.41 21.80 16.67
N ARG A 437 19.14 22.56 17.49
CA ARG A 437 18.68 23.81 18.07
C ARG A 437 18.40 24.84 16.98
N THR A 438 19.30 25.03 16.02
CA THR A 438 19.09 25.93 14.87
C THR A 438 17.83 25.58 14.07
N TYR A 439 17.62 24.31 13.74
CA TYR A 439 16.42 23.91 13.00
C TYR A 439 15.13 23.97 13.83
N PHE A 440 15.23 23.76 15.15
CA PHE A 440 14.11 24.01 16.06
C PHE A 440 13.74 25.50 16.08
N GLU A 441 14.71 26.41 16.14
CA GLU A 441 14.48 27.85 16.08
C GLU A 441 13.87 28.26 14.73
N PHE A 442 14.36 27.72 13.62
CA PHE A 442 13.75 27.92 12.30
C PHE A 442 12.29 27.46 12.26
N ALA A 443 12.02 26.27 12.81
CA ALA A 443 10.66 25.74 12.92
C ALA A 443 9.76 26.62 13.79
N ALA A 444 10.26 27.14 14.91
CA ALA A 444 9.54 28.03 15.81
C ALA A 444 9.22 29.37 15.14
N LYS A 445 10.21 30.02 14.51
CA LYS A 445 10.01 31.26 13.73
C LYS A 445 8.95 31.07 12.64
N LEU A 446 9.05 29.98 11.87
CA LEU A 446 8.06 29.65 10.83
C LEU A 446 6.66 29.45 11.41
N ARG A 447 6.55 28.75 12.55
CA ARG A 447 5.26 28.55 13.23
C ARG A 447 4.66 29.89 13.62
N ASP A 448 5.44 30.76 14.24
CA ASP A 448 4.95 32.04 14.77
C ASP A 448 4.53 32.98 13.63
N PHE A 449 5.26 33.01 12.52
CA PHE A 449 4.85 33.69 11.29
C PHE A 449 3.53 33.15 10.74
N VAL A 450 3.41 31.82 10.61
CA VAL A 450 2.18 31.18 10.11
C VAL A 450 1.00 31.50 11.03
N VAL A 451 1.17 31.50 12.34
CA VAL A 451 0.10 31.89 13.29
C VAL A 451 -0.35 33.32 13.00
N GLY A 452 0.59 34.26 12.90
CA GLY A 452 0.29 35.67 12.64
C GLY A 452 -0.46 35.89 11.32
N GLU A 453 0.06 35.37 10.21
CA GLU A 453 -0.57 35.51 8.89
C GLU A 453 -1.96 34.88 8.84
N VAL A 454 -2.13 33.70 9.45
CA VAL A 454 -3.44 33.03 9.50
C VAL A 454 -4.43 33.84 10.33
N GLN A 455 -4.01 34.39 11.47
CA GLN A 455 -4.88 35.23 12.29
C GLN A 455 -5.29 36.51 11.56
N VAL A 456 -4.37 37.18 10.86
CA VAL A 456 -4.67 38.38 10.05
C VAL A 456 -5.67 38.04 8.93
N ALA A 457 -5.41 36.97 8.18
CA ALA A 457 -6.28 36.55 7.08
C ALA A 457 -7.68 36.16 7.55
N VAL A 458 -7.78 35.39 8.65
CA VAL A 458 -9.06 35.02 9.27
C VAL A 458 -9.77 36.23 9.87
N GLY A 459 -9.04 37.20 10.43
CA GLY A 459 -9.61 38.46 10.92
C GLY A 459 -10.29 39.28 9.82
N ARG A 460 -9.74 39.25 8.59
CA ARG A 460 -10.31 39.97 7.43
C ARG A 460 -11.53 39.27 6.81
N SER A 461 -11.53 37.95 6.76
CA SER A 461 -12.48 37.16 5.96
C SER A 461 -13.33 36.18 6.77
N SER A 462 -13.21 36.18 8.10
CA SER A 462 -13.81 35.25 9.07
C SER A 462 -13.41 33.77 8.93
N LYS A 463 -12.85 33.37 7.77
CA LYS A 463 -12.42 32.01 7.45
C LYS A 463 -11.27 32.01 6.43
N LEU A 464 -10.40 31.02 6.50
CA LEU A 464 -9.28 30.83 5.59
C LEU A 464 -9.12 29.35 5.26
N THR A 465 -9.10 29.03 3.97
CA THR A 465 -8.76 27.68 3.52
C THR A 465 -7.24 27.51 3.46
N LEU A 466 -6.69 26.66 4.33
CA LEU A 466 -5.27 26.28 4.32
C LEU A 466 -5.13 24.88 3.78
N GLY A 467 -5.05 24.80 2.44
CA GLY A 467 -4.81 23.58 1.70
C GLY A 467 -5.95 22.55 1.82
N ASN A 468 -5.97 21.76 2.90
CA ASN A 468 -6.91 20.67 3.14
C ASN A 468 -7.69 20.81 4.46
N VAL A 469 -7.62 21.99 5.09
CA VAL A 469 -8.34 22.32 6.32
C VAL A 469 -8.97 23.71 6.19
N LEU A 470 -10.01 23.97 6.97
CA LEU A 470 -10.65 25.27 7.05
C LEU A 470 -10.38 25.89 8.41
N VAL A 471 -9.75 27.05 8.43
CA VAL A 471 -9.54 27.84 9.65
C VAL A 471 -10.67 28.86 9.76
N ARG A 472 -11.23 29.05 10.95
CA ARG A 472 -12.30 30.03 11.17
C ARG A 472 -12.20 30.69 12.55
N SER A 473 -12.77 31.88 12.67
CA SER A 473 -12.95 32.52 13.97
C SER A 473 -14.11 31.87 14.74
N SER A 474 -13.93 31.66 16.05
CA SER A 474 -14.93 31.15 16.98
C SER A 474 -14.86 31.95 18.27
N GLY A 475 -15.55 33.09 18.30
CA GLY A 475 -15.49 34.04 19.41
C GLY A 475 -14.11 34.68 19.51
N SER A 476 -13.46 34.57 20.66
CA SER A 476 -12.09 35.05 20.91
C SER A 476 -10.98 34.10 20.45
N SER A 477 -11.34 32.93 19.90
CA SER A 477 -10.37 31.88 19.55
C SER A 477 -10.42 31.51 18.07
N THR A 478 -9.26 31.20 17.49
CA THR A 478 -9.17 30.68 16.11
C THR A 478 -9.12 29.15 16.12
N VAL A 479 -10.00 28.51 15.36
CA VAL A 479 -10.13 27.05 15.32
C VAL A 479 -9.91 26.52 13.92
N VAL A 480 -9.44 25.29 13.83
CA VAL A 480 -9.18 24.58 12.57
C VAL A 480 -10.14 23.40 12.49
N ASP A 481 -10.98 23.42 11.45
CA ASP A 481 -11.87 22.32 11.08
C ASP A 481 -11.18 21.41 10.08
N ILE A 482 -11.00 20.15 10.48
CA ILE A 482 -10.35 19.10 9.71
C ILE A 482 -11.42 18.08 9.28
N PRO A 483 -11.76 17.98 7.97
CA PRO A 483 -12.73 17.00 7.50
C PRO A 483 -12.37 15.56 7.90
N ASP A 484 -13.33 14.82 8.46
CA ASP A 484 -13.23 13.43 8.90
C ASP A 484 -13.95 12.47 7.94
N ILE A 485 -13.32 12.25 6.78
CA ILE A 485 -13.82 11.35 5.74
C ILE A 485 -13.99 9.91 6.24
N TYR A 486 -13.18 9.45 7.21
CA TYR A 486 -13.23 8.05 7.67
C TYR A 486 -14.49 7.77 8.48
N THR A 487 -14.91 8.70 9.35
CA THR A 487 -16.19 8.58 10.05
C THR A 487 -17.33 8.53 9.04
N TYR A 488 -17.31 9.36 7.99
CA TYR A 488 -18.31 9.32 6.93
C TYR A 488 -18.33 7.98 6.18
N ILE A 489 -17.17 7.51 5.70
CA ILE A 489 -17.06 6.24 4.96
C ILE A 489 -17.59 5.07 5.79
N GLN A 490 -17.21 5.01 7.07
CA GLN A 490 -17.62 3.92 7.94
C GLN A 490 -19.12 3.98 8.29
N ALA A 491 -19.66 5.17 8.51
CA ALA A 491 -21.06 5.41 8.83
C ALA A 491 -21.97 5.13 7.63
N SER A 492 -21.65 5.72 6.47
CA SER A 492 -22.39 5.49 5.23
C SER A 492 -22.24 4.03 4.77
N GLY A 493 -21.08 3.40 4.94
CA GLY A 493 -20.88 1.96 4.70
C GLY A 493 -21.70 1.01 5.58
N ARG A 494 -22.57 1.52 6.47
CA ARG A 494 -23.60 0.71 7.15
C ARG A 494 -24.86 0.54 6.31
N THR A 495 -25.07 1.41 5.32
CA THR A 495 -26.25 1.39 4.44
C THR A 495 -26.06 0.51 3.22
N SER A 496 -24.85 0.02 2.96
CA SER A 496 -24.53 -0.87 1.86
C SER A 496 -23.66 -2.02 2.39
N ARG A 497 -24.17 -3.23 2.28
CA ARG A 497 -23.59 -4.46 2.82
C ARG A 497 -23.88 -5.62 1.88
N LEU A 498 -23.09 -6.68 1.97
CA LEU A 498 -23.29 -7.88 1.20
C LEU A 498 -24.43 -8.71 1.80
N LEU A 499 -25.54 -8.88 1.07
CA LEU A 499 -26.72 -9.64 1.47
C LEU A 499 -27.02 -10.71 0.39
N GLY A 500 -27.00 -11.99 0.77
CA GLY A 500 -27.17 -13.14 -0.14
C GLY A 500 -26.34 -13.03 -1.43
N GLY A 501 -25.09 -12.63 -1.28
CA GLY A 501 -24.19 -12.38 -2.39
C GLY A 501 -24.21 -10.93 -2.88
N ARG A 502 -25.37 -10.29 -3.10
CA ARG A 502 -25.41 -8.96 -3.74
C ARG A 502 -25.09 -7.82 -2.77
N MET A 503 -24.37 -6.80 -3.25
CA MET A 503 -24.17 -5.56 -2.50
C MET A 503 -25.46 -4.74 -2.53
N THR A 504 -26.05 -4.51 -1.35
CA THR A 504 -27.26 -3.69 -1.25
C THR A 504 -26.95 -2.24 -1.64
N LEU A 505 -27.88 -1.61 -2.36
CA LEU A 505 -27.76 -0.19 -2.66
C LEU A 505 -28.06 0.61 -1.37
N GLY A 506 -27.10 1.42 -0.93
CA GLY A 506 -27.26 2.32 0.20
C GLY A 506 -27.53 3.74 -0.26
N ILE A 507 -28.22 4.52 0.57
CA ILE A 507 -28.40 5.95 0.36
C ILE A 507 -27.61 6.72 1.41
N SER A 508 -26.89 7.76 1.00
CA SER A 508 -26.27 8.71 1.91
C SER A 508 -26.67 10.12 1.54
N VAL A 509 -27.17 10.88 2.51
CA VAL A 509 -27.47 12.31 2.34
C VAL A 509 -26.58 13.10 3.30
N LEU A 510 -25.84 14.08 2.78
CA LEU A 510 -24.98 14.97 3.57
C LEU A 510 -25.51 16.40 3.50
N LEU A 511 -25.99 16.89 4.63
CA LEU A 511 -26.39 18.29 4.80
C LEU A 511 -25.17 19.08 5.28
N TYR A 512 -24.61 19.94 4.42
CA TYR A 512 -23.42 20.72 4.76
C TYR A 512 -23.81 22.09 5.35
N GLU A 513 -23.08 22.50 6.38
CA GLU A 513 -23.25 23.80 7.02
C GLU A 513 -22.44 24.93 6.35
N ASP A 514 -21.35 24.56 5.66
CA ASP A 514 -20.43 25.50 5.00
C ASP A 514 -19.91 24.89 3.69
N ARG A 515 -19.96 25.66 2.60
CA ARG A 515 -19.64 25.18 1.25
C ARG A 515 -18.15 24.88 1.08
N GLU A 516 -17.26 25.70 1.63
CA GLU A 516 -15.81 25.50 1.52
C GLU A 516 -15.38 24.24 2.29
N LEU A 517 -15.92 24.04 3.49
CA LEU A 517 -15.65 22.82 4.25
C LEU A 517 -16.13 21.57 3.52
N TYR A 518 -17.30 21.65 2.87
CA TYR A 518 -17.84 20.58 2.04
C TYR A 518 -16.95 20.28 0.83
N GLU A 519 -16.46 21.29 0.13
CA GLU A 519 -15.56 21.11 -1.00
C GLU A 519 -14.20 20.50 -0.58
N LEU A 520 -13.66 20.92 0.57
CA LEU A 520 -12.48 20.28 1.15
C LEU A 520 -12.73 18.82 1.54
N PHE A 521 -13.92 18.53 2.08
CA PHE A 521 -14.35 17.18 2.39
C PHE A 521 -14.45 16.32 1.12
N LEU A 522 -15.08 16.83 0.05
CA LEU A 522 -15.19 16.15 -1.24
C LEU A 522 -13.82 15.91 -1.88
N LYS A 523 -12.94 16.92 -1.89
CA LYS A 523 -11.58 16.80 -2.42
C LYS A 523 -10.82 15.67 -1.74
N LYS A 524 -10.91 15.58 -0.41
CA LYS A 524 -10.31 14.48 0.36
C LYS A 524 -10.98 13.13 0.10
N LEU A 525 -12.30 13.10 0.00
CA LEU A 525 -13.06 11.87 -0.23
C LEU A 525 -12.80 11.30 -1.63
N ARG A 526 -12.74 12.17 -2.65
CA ARG A 526 -12.41 11.82 -4.05
C ARG A 526 -11.01 11.23 -4.21
N GLY A 527 -10.07 11.64 -3.35
CA GLY A 527 -8.76 11.00 -3.26
C GLY A 527 -8.79 9.55 -2.76
N ILE A 528 -9.92 9.09 -2.20
CA ILE A 528 -10.10 7.72 -1.70
C ILE A 528 -11.14 6.95 -2.51
N PHE A 529 -12.23 7.55 -2.99
CA PHE A 529 -13.26 6.87 -3.79
C PHE A 529 -13.74 7.80 -4.90
N GLU A 530 -14.21 7.26 -6.01
CA GLU A 530 -14.93 8.05 -7.01
C GLU A 530 -16.32 8.43 -6.47
N ALA A 531 -16.36 9.45 -5.62
CA ALA A 531 -17.57 9.93 -4.95
C ALA A 531 -18.21 11.06 -5.76
N SER A 532 -19.39 10.80 -6.31
CA SER A 532 -20.23 11.76 -7.02
C SER A 532 -21.44 12.10 -6.15
N PHE A 533 -21.39 13.27 -5.51
CA PHE A 533 -22.53 13.79 -4.77
C PHE A 533 -23.46 14.52 -5.72
N GLU A 534 -24.67 14.01 -5.85
CA GLU A 534 -25.76 14.69 -6.55
C GLU A 534 -26.35 15.78 -5.64
N GLU A 535 -26.89 16.84 -6.24
CA GLU A 535 -27.71 17.79 -5.49
C GLU A 535 -29.02 17.12 -5.06
N LEU A 536 -29.44 17.37 -3.82
CA LEU A 536 -30.61 16.74 -3.23
C LEU A 536 -31.90 17.16 -3.97
N ASP A 537 -32.47 16.22 -4.71
CA ASP A 537 -33.81 16.31 -5.28
C ASP A 537 -34.68 15.20 -4.69
N LEU A 538 -35.85 15.55 -4.16
CA LEU A 538 -36.72 14.58 -3.44
C LEU A 538 -37.27 13.50 -4.37
N GLY A 539 -37.51 13.80 -5.65
CA GLY A 539 -37.98 12.82 -6.64
C GLY A 539 -36.91 11.79 -6.98
N LYS A 540 -35.67 12.25 -7.24
CA LYS A 540 -34.51 11.37 -7.43
C LYS A 540 -34.21 10.54 -6.19
N LEU A 541 -34.29 11.15 -5.01
CA LEU A 541 -34.10 10.46 -3.73
C LEU A 541 -35.12 9.34 -3.54
N ALA A 542 -36.41 9.60 -3.80
CA ALA A 542 -37.47 8.62 -3.70
C ALA A 542 -37.23 7.41 -4.63
N LYS A 543 -36.87 7.67 -5.90
CA LYS A 543 -36.50 6.63 -6.87
C LYS A 543 -35.31 5.79 -6.38
N ALA A 544 -34.27 6.44 -5.85
CA ALA A 544 -33.11 5.75 -5.31
C ALA A 544 -33.44 4.90 -4.07
N LEU A 545 -34.35 5.36 -3.20
CA LEU A 545 -34.84 4.60 -2.05
C LEU A 545 -35.66 3.37 -2.45
N GLU A 546 -36.46 3.45 -3.51
CA GLU A 546 -37.16 2.29 -4.06
C GLU A 546 -36.17 1.25 -4.59
N GLU A 547 -35.17 1.67 -5.38
CA GLU A 547 -34.10 0.78 -5.86
C GLU A 547 -33.33 0.15 -4.69
N ALA A 548 -33.05 0.92 -3.64
CA ALA A 548 -32.43 0.43 -2.41
C ALA A 548 -33.29 -0.63 -1.70
N THR A 549 -34.60 -0.43 -1.67
CA THR A 549 -35.54 -1.38 -1.05
C THR A 549 -35.61 -2.68 -1.87
N ARG A 550 -35.78 -2.59 -3.19
CA ARG A 550 -35.76 -3.75 -4.10
C ARG A 550 -34.45 -4.54 -4.03
N SER A 551 -33.31 -3.86 -3.82
CA SER A 551 -32.00 -4.54 -3.68
C SER A 551 -31.89 -5.45 -2.45
N ARG A 552 -32.87 -5.40 -1.53
CA ARG A 552 -32.93 -6.20 -0.29
C ARG A 552 -34.06 -7.23 -0.29
N GLU A 553 -34.97 -7.17 -1.25
CA GLU A 553 -36.12 -8.07 -1.39
C GLU A 553 -35.75 -9.33 -2.18
N GLY A 554 -36.38 -10.47 -1.86
CA GLY A 554 -36.22 -11.72 -2.62
C GLY A 554 -34.84 -12.40 -2.52
N VAL A 555 -34.01 -11.99 -1.55
CA VAL A 555 -32.66 -12.53 -1.39
C VAL A 555 -32.67 -13.79 -0.52
N GLU A 556 -32.67 -14.96 -1.15
CA GLU A 556 -32.33 -16.21 -0.47
C GLU A 556 -30.82 -16.26 -0.18
N TYR A 557 -30.47 -16.67 1.05
CA TYR A 557 -29.07 -16.92 1.41
C TYR A 557 -28.58 -18.14 0.63
N GLY A 558 -27.63 -17.97 -0.29
CA GLY A 558 -26.98 -19.09 -0.97
C GLY A 558 -26.86 -19.00 -2.49
N SER A 559 -27.37 -17.96 -3.16
CA SER A 559 -27.14 -17.84 -4.61
C SER A 559 -25.64 -17.65 -4.92
N GLU A 560 -25.06 -18.55 -5.74
CA GLU A 560 -23.63 -18.65 -6.08
C GLU A 560 -23.03 -17.38 -6.73
N ASP A 561 -23.89 -16.45 -7.16
CA ASP A 561 -23.64 -15.47 -8.21
C ASP A 561 -22.71 -14.28 -7.85
N VAL A 562 -22.45 -14.04 -6.55
CA VAL A 562 -21.56 -12.92 -6.13
C VAL A 562 -20.40 -13.36 -5.24
N VAL A 563 -20.51 -14.49 -4.57
CA VAL A 563 -19.35 -15.14 -3.94
C VAL A 563 -18.30 -15.48 -5.00
N SER A 564 -18.74 -15.88 -6.19
CA SER A 564 -17.90 -16.07 -7.38
C SER A 564 -17.10 -14.81 -7.77
N ARG A 565 -17.55 -13.63 -7.34
CA ARG A 565 -16.90 -12.34 -7.63
C ARG A 565 -15.87 -11.96 -6.57
N ILE A 566 -15.67 -12.72 -5.50
CA ILE A 566 -14.61 -12.47 -4.51
C ILE A 566 -13.49 -13.48 -4.73
N LEU A 567 -12.42 -13.05 -5.38
CA LEU A 567 -11.34 -13.93 -5.82
C LEU A 567 -10.06 -13.66 -5.03
N PRO A 568 -9.45 -14.68 -4.39
CA PRO A 568 -8.09 -14.53 -3.90
C PRO A 568 -7.14 -14.41 -5.09
N ALA A 569 -6.31 -13.36 -5.08
CA ALA A 569 -5.37 -13.08 -6.16
C ALA A 569 -3.94 -12.94 -5.64
N LEU A 570 -2.97 -13.37 -6.41
CA LEU A 570 -1.54 -13.10 -6.17
C LEU A 570 -1.07 -12.08 -7.19
N ILE A 571 -0.69 -10.87 -6.77
CA ILE A 571 -0.13 -9.85 -7.65
C ILE A 571 1.38 -9.81 -7.46
N VAL A 572 2.16 -10.14 -8.49
CA VAL A 572 3.63 -10.12 -8.43
C VAL A 572 4.15 -8.88 -9.16
N VAL A 573 4.95 -8.05 -8.49
CA VAL A 573 5.57 -6.82 -9.05
C VAL A 573 7.09 -6.89 -8.93
N GLU A 574 7.87 -6.07 -9.64
CA GLU A 574 9.33 -6.20 -9.57
C GLU A 574 9.94 -5.72 -8.24
N SER A 575 9.45 -4.61 -7.67
CA SER A 575 10.09 -3.96 -6.51
C SER A 575 9.24 -3.92 -5.22
N PRO A 576 9.89 -3.93 -4.04
CA PRO A 576 9.18 -3.79 -2.75
C PRO A 576 8.43 -2.47 -2.60
N THR A 577 8.95 -1.38 -3.17
CA THR A 577 8.30 -0.06 -3.12
C THR A 577 6.96 -0.12 -3.85
N LYS A 578 6.95 -0.64 -5.09
CA LYS A 578 5.75 -0.83 -5.89
C LYS A 578 4.74 -1.73 -5.19
N ALA A 579 5.16 -2.87 -4.62
CA ALA A 579 4.28 -3.79 -3.90
C ALA A 579 3.56 -3.08 -2.74
N ARG A 580 4.31 -2.32 -1.95
CA ARG A 580 3.80 -1.54 -0.83
C ARG A 580 2.87 -0.42 -1.29
N THR A 581 3.24 0.33 -2.34
CA THR A 581 2.45 1.45 -2.85
C THR A 581 1.12 0.97 -3.41
N VAL A 582 1.13 -0.08 -4.26
CA VAL A 582 -0.09 -0.71 -4.81
C VAL A 582 -1.02 -1.12 -3.69
N ALA A 583 -0.55 -1.90 -2.71
CA ALA A 583 -1.40 -2.33 -1.59
C ALA A 583 -1.93 -1.13 -0.79
N LYS A 584 -1.08 -0.15 -0.47
CA LYS A 584 -1.44 1.03 0.35
C LYS A 584 -2.54 1.90 -0.29
N ILE A 585 -2.58 2.01 -1.62
CA ILE A 585 -3.61 2.77 -2.35
C ILE A 585 -5.02 2.21 -2.07
N PHE A 586 -5.13 0.90 -1.87
CA PHE A 586 -6.37 0.20 -1.52
C PHE A 586 -6.47 -0.08 -0.03
N GLY A 587 -5.88 0.79 0.81
CA GLY A 587 -5.91 0.68 2.26
C GLY A 587 -5.18 -0.51 2.84
N GLY A 588 -4.38 -1.21 2.02
CA GLY A 588 -3.61 -2.38 2.41
C GLY A 588 -2.75 -2.08 3.63
N GLY A 589 -3.15 -2.66 4.75
CA GLY A 589 -2.39 -2.61 6.00
C GLY A 589 -1.88 -3.99 6.42
N GLY A 590 -2.43 -5.06 5.85
CA GLY A 590 -2.03 -6.43 6.18
C GLY A 590 -0.67 -6.70 5.60
N LYS A 591 0.26 -7.19 6.40
CA LYS A 591 1.52 -7.74 5.89
C LYS A 591 1.69 -9.14 6.41
N ARG A 592 2.00 -10.06 5.50
CA ARG A 592 2.41 -11.41 5.83
C ARG A 592 3.88 -11.56 5.51
N TYR A 593 4.60 -12.22 6.40
CA TYR A 593 6.03 -12.49 6.22
C TYR A 593 6.12 -13.97 5.85
N VAL A 594 6.43 -14.24 4.58
CA VAL A 594 6.56 -15.60 4.05
C VAL A 594 8.03 -15.82 3.73
N GLY A 595 8.74 -16.49 4.63
CA GLY A 595 10.20 -16.54 4.61
C GLY A 595 10.79 -15.13 4.75
N ASP A 596 11.75 -14.78 3.90
CA ASP A 596 12.39 -13.46 3.86
C ASP A 596 11.57 -12.40 3.12
N THR A 597 10.41 -12.75 2.56
CA THR A 597 9.62 -11.87 1.68
C THR A 597 8.39 -11.33 2.38
N VAL A 598 8.16 -10.02 2.21
CA VAL A 598 6.96 -9.35 2.70
C VAL A 598 5.89 -9.36 1.61
N ALA A 599 4.77 -10.00 1.91
CA ALA A 599 3.56 -10.00 1.10
C ALA A 599 2.56 -9.01 1.70
N TYR A 600 2.05 -8.08 0.89
CA TYR A 600 1.09 -7.06 1.30
C TYR A 600 -0.31 -7.48 0.91
N GLU A 601 -1.26 -7.41 1.82
CA GLU A 601 -2.65 -7.80 1.55
C GLU A 601 -3.54 -6.57 1.38
N ALA A 602 -4.34 -6.57 0.32
CA ALA A 602 -5.29 -5.52 -0.02
C ALA A 602 -6.53 -6.08 -0.71
N VAL A 603 -7.64 -5.34 -0.68
CA VAL A 603 -8.87 -5.68 -1.41
C VAL A 603 -9.01 -4.69 -2.57
N ILE A 604 -8.96 -5.18 -3.80
CA ILE A 604 -8.96 -4.37 -5.02
C ILE A 604 -10.28 -4.62 -5.79
N PRO A 605 -11.20 -3.64 -5.83
CA PRO A 605 -12.43 -3.74 -6.58
C PRO A 605 -12.19 -3.39 -8.07
N VAL A 606 -12.67 -4.25 -8.98
CA VAL A 606 -12.63 -4.06 -10.44
C VAL A 606 -13.92 -4.59 -11.04
N ASP A 607 -14.76 -3.71 -11.59
CA ASP A 607 -16.01 -4.06 -12.31
C ASP A 607 -16.92 -5.06 -11.57
N GLY A 608 -17.05 -4.89 -10.26
CA GLY A 608 -17.87 -5.75 -9.40
C GLY A 608 -17.22 -7.06 -8.98
N VAL A 609 -15.98 -7.32 -9.40
CA VAL A 609 -15.08 -8.35 -8.87
C VAL A 609 -14.19 -7.76 -7.79
N PHE A 610 -14.02 -8.47 -6.68
CA PHE A 610 -13.20 -8.08 -5.54
C PHE A 610 -12.02 -9.02 -5.42
N TYR A 611 -10.85 -8.55 -5.87
CA TYR A 611 -9.61 -9.28 -5.70
C TYR A 611 -9.11 -9.10 -4.27
N VAL A 612 -9.15 -10.16 -3.47
CA VAL A 612 -8.40 -10.22 -2.20
C VAL A 612 -6.95 -10.51 -2.56
N ALA A 613 -6.23 -9.43 -2.86
CA ALA A 613 -4.91 -9.47 -3.46
C ALA A 613 -3.81 -9.60 -2.41
N THR A 614 -2.95 -10.59 -2.60
CA THR A 614 -1.62 -10.67 -1.99
C THR A 614 -0.62 -10.07 -2.98
N VAL A 615 -0.14 -8.86 -2.71
CA VAL A 615 0.84 -8.15 -3.54
C VAL A 615 2.26 -8.43 -3.03
N VAL A 616 3.12 -9.00 -3.86
CA VAL A 616 4.46 -9.48 -3.47
C VAL A 616 5.52 -9.06 -4.48
N PRO A 617 6.73 -8.66 -4.07
CA PRO A 617 7.80 -8.35 -5.01
C PRO A 617 8.56 -9.60 -5.45
N SER A 618 8.95 -9.67 -6.72
CA SER A 618 9.93 -10.66 -7.24
C SER A 618 11.37 -10.31 -6.88
N LEU A 619 11.62 -9.05 -6.48
CA LEU A 619 12.95 -8.47 -6.22
C LEU A 619 13.80 -8.32 -7.49
N GLY A 620 13.14 -8.02 -8.61
CA GLY A 620 13.74 -7.91 -9.94
C GLY A 620 13.77 -9.25 -10.68
N HIS A 621 14.84 -9.48 -11.44
CA HIS A 621 15.06 -10.74 -12.14
C HIS A 621 15.24 -11.92 -11.18
N VAL A 622 14.54 -13.00 -11.48
CA VAL A 622 14.67 -14.27 -10.76
C VAL A 622 15.71 -15.17 -11.43
N PHE A 623 15.81 -15.11 -12.76
CA PHE A 623 16.78 -15.90 -13.52
C PHE A 623 17.62 -15.01 -14.43
N ASP A 624 18.85 -15.44 -14.68
CA ASP A 624 19.76 -14.84 -15.67
C ASP A 624 20.55 -15.94 -16.38
N LEU A 625 21.20 -15.60 -17.50
CA LEU A 625 22.00 -16.53 -18.27
C LEU A 625 23.09 -17.14 -17.41
N ALA A 626 23.14 -18.48 -17.43
CA ALA A 626 24.21 -19.26 -16.85
C ALA A 626 25.57 -18.86 -17.45
N ILE A 627 26.67 -19.18 -16.78
CA ILE A 627 28.02 -18.84 -17.28
C ILE A 627 28.72 -20.09 -17.83
N ASP A 628 28.42 -21.24 -17.25
CA ASP A 628 28.99 -22.57 -17.48
C ASP A 628 28.35 -23.34 -18.64
N ALA A 629 27.15 -22.96 -19.07
CA ALA A 629 26.44 -23.64 -20.16
C ALA A 629 26.82 -23.11 -21.55
N GLY A 630 27.30 -23.97 -22.45
CA GLY A 630 27.61 -23.59 -23.83
C GLY A 630 28.64 -22.45 -23.91
N LYS A 631 28.46 -21.52 -24.86
CA LYS A 631 29.28 -20.31 -24.98
C LYS A 631 28.70 -19.21 -24.10
N HIS A 632 29.22 -19.07 -22.87
CA HIS A 632 28.83 -18.04 -21.89
C HIS A 632 27.33 -18.01 -21.55
N GLY A 633 26.69 -19.18 -21.47
CA GLY A 633 25.25 -19.33 -21.18
C GLY A 633 24.37 -19.65 -22.38
N VAL A 634 24.96 -19.74 -23.57
CA VAL A 634 24.22 -19.91 -24.84
C VAL A 634 24.73 -21.14 -25.58
N ARG A 635 23.86 -22.11 -25.83
CA ARG A 635 24.17 -23.24 -26.70
C ARG A 635 23.82 -22.88 -28.14
N LEU A 636 24.78 -23.09 -29.02
CA LEU A 636 24.63 -22.87 -30.45
C LEU A 636 24.56 -24.25 -31.11
N HIS A 637 23.40 -24.57 -31.66
CA HIS A 637 23.16 -25.84 -32.34
C HIS A 637 23.58 -25.76 -33.81
N ARG A 638 23.86 -26.92 -34.41
CA ARG A 638 24.38 -27.01 -35.79
C ARG A 638 23.37 -26.60 -36.86
N ASP A 639 22.08 -26.66 -36.53
CA ASP A 639 20.96 -26.23 -37.35
C ASP A 639 20.75 -24.70 -37.33
N GLY A 640 21.56 -23.96 -36.57
CA GLY A 640 21.44 -22.51 -36.39
C GLY A 640 20.59 -22.10 -35.19
N THR A 641 19.98 -23.05 -34.47
CA THR A 641 19.17 -22.77 -33.29
C THR A 641 20.02 -22.21 -32.16
N VAL A 642 19.60 -21.06 -31.61
CA VAL A 642 20.22 -20.43 -30.43
C VAL A 642 19.40 -20.76 -29.19
N GLU A 643 20.00 -21.50 -28.25
CA GLU A 643 19.37 -21.93 -26.99
C GLU A 643 20.03 -21.25 -25.78
N PRO A 644 19.42 -20.19 -25.22
CA PRO A 644 19.87 -19.58 -23.97
C PRO A 644 19.52 -20.47 -22.76
N VAL A 645 20.46 -20.63 -21.84
CA VAL A 645 20.30 -21.42 -20.61
C VAL A 645 20.28 -20.50 -19.40
N TYR A 646 19.20 -20.57 -18.62
CA TYR A 646 18.99 -19.71 -17.45
C TYR A 646 19.13 -20.50 -16.15
N THR A 647 19.67 -19.82 -15.13
CA THR A 647 19.75 -20.33 -13.75
C THR A 647 19.35 -19.24 -12.75
N THR A 648 19.20 -19.61 -11.49
CA THR A 648 18.79 -18.67 -10.43
C THR A 648 19.85 -17.59 -10.22
N LEU A 649 19.41 -16.35 -10.08
CA LEU A 649 20.27 -15.24 -9.76
C LEU A 649 20.65 -15.26 -8.28
N LYS A 650 21.95 -15.09 -7.99
CA LYS A 650 22.49 -14.92 -6.64
C LYS A 650 22.94 -13.46 -6.45
N ARG A 651 22.73 -12.92 -5.25
CA ARG A 651 23.16 -11.57 -4.86
C ARG A 651 23.85 -11.58 -3.50
N CYS A 652 25.06 -11.06 -3.43
CA CYS A 652 25.76 -10.89 -2.17
C CYS A 652 25.11 -9.77 -1.33
N ARG A 653 24.77 -10.07 -0.06
CA ARG A 653 24.22 -9.08 0.88
C ARG A 653 25.27 -8.10 1.43
N GLU A 654 26.56 -8.41 1.30
CA GLU A 654 27.67 -7.54 1.74
C GLU A 654 28.09 -6.55 0.65
N CYS A 655 28.54 -7.05 -0.51
CA CYS A 655 29.10 -6.18 -1.57
C CYS A 655 28.13 -5.91 -2.72
N GLY A 656 26.91 -6.47 -2.70
CA GLY A 656 25.88 -6.26 -3.71
C GLY A 656 26.12 -6.94 -5.07
N HIS A 657 27.24 -7.65 -5.24
CA HIS A 657 27.59 -8.33 -6.49
C HIS A 657 26.56 -9.41 -6.84
N GLN A 658 26.17 -9.46 -8.10
CA GLN A 658 25.24 -10.44 -8.65
C GLN A 658 25.98 -11.43 -9.53
N PHE A 659 25.64 -12.70 -9.41
CA PHE A 659 26.29 -13.79 -10.14
C PHE A 659 25.31 -14.98 -10.28
N THR A 660 25.61 -15.88 -11.21
CA THR A 660 24.80 -17.08 -11.48
C THR A 660 25.50 -18.38 -11.10
N ASP A 661 26.82 -18.33 -10.87
CA ASP A 661 27.66 -19.47 -10.48
C ASP A 661 27.16 -20.17 -9.21
N GLU A 662 27.31 -21.49 -9.17
CA GLU A 662 26.98 -22.33 -8.02
C GLU A 662 28.11 -22.35 -6.97
N VAL A 663 28.51 -21.18 -6.51
CA VAL A 663 29.52 -21.00 -5.46
C VAL A 663 28.85 -20.70 -4.11
N GLY A 664 29.31 -21.39 -3.06
CA GLY A 664 28.80 -21.20 -1.68
C GLY A 664 29.19 -19.86 -1.04
N SER A 665 30.02 -19.06 -1.72
CA SER A 665 30.49 -17.74 -1.27
C SER A 665 30.53 -16.76 -2.44
N CYS A 666 30.47 -15.46 -2.14
CA CYS A 666 30.51 -14.44 -3.15
C CYS A 666 31.86 -14.43 -3.88
N PRO A 667 31.90 -14.52 -5.23
CA PRO A 667 33.16 -14.58 -5.97
C PRO A 667 33.96 -13.27 -5.90
N ARG A 668 33.32 -12.16 -5.53
CA ARG A 668 33.95 -10.84 -5.43
C ARG A 668 34.56 -10.55 -4.06
N CYS A 669 33.92 -10.96 -2.97
CA CYS A 669 34.32 -10.58 -1.60
C CYS A 669 34.47 -11.76 -0.64
N GLY A 670 34.26 -13.00 -1.09
CA GLY A 670 34.34 -14.21 -0.26
C GLY A 670 33.22 -14.38 0.78
N SER A 671 32.29 -13.43 0.89
CA SER A 671 31.21 -13.49 1.88
C SER A 671 30.25 -14.65 1.61
N THR A 672 29.88 -15.40 2.65
CA THR A 672 28.85 -16.45 2.61
C THR A 672 27.43 -15.91 2.73
N ARG A 673 27.25 -14.60 2.96
CA ARG A 673 25.93 -13.95 3.03
C ARG A 673 25.37 -13.71 1.64
N VAL A 674 24.97 -14.79 0.98
CA VAL A 674 24.43 -14.80 -0.38
C VAL A 674 22.93 -15.05 -0.34
N TYR A 675 22.20 -14.24 -1.09
CA TYR A 675 20.78 -14.44 -1.36
C TYR A 675 20.60 -15.14 -2.71
N ASP A 676 19.83 -16.23 -2.72
CA ASP A 676 19.47 -16.96 -3.93
C ASP A 676 17.97 -16.75 -4.22
N SER A 677 17.66 -16.34 -5.46
CA SER A 677 16.31 -16.10 -5.96
C SER A 677 15.40 -17.33 -5.98
N SER A 678 15.94 -18.55 -5.89
CA SER A 678 15.16 -19.78 -5.63
C SER A 678 14.29 -19.67 -4.38
N LYS A 679 14.76 -18.92 -3.36
CA LYS A 679 13.96 -18.60 -2.17
C LYS A 679 12.72 -17.79 -2.54
N THR A 680 12.86 -16.77 -3.41
CA THR A 680 11.71 -16.03 -3.95
C THR A 680 10.76 -16.97 -4.67
N VAL A 681 11.27 -17.81 -5.57
CA VAL A 681 10.43 -18.73 -6.36
C VAL A 681 9.64 -19.65 -5.44
N SER A 682 10.28 -20.22 -4.42
CA SER A 682 9.60 -21.08 -3.44
C SER A 682 8.47 -20.34 -2.72
N VAL A 683 8.70 -19.09 -2.30
CA VAL A 683 7.68 -18.25 -1.68
C VAL A 683 6.53 -17.97 -2.66
N LEU A 684 6.83 -17.57 -3.90
CA LEU A 684 5.82 -17.27 -4.90
C LEU A 684 4.99 -18.51 -5.26
N ARG A 685 5.60 -19.70 -5.35
CA ARG A 685 4.89 -20.96 -5.58
C ARG A 685 3.93 -21.31 -4.44
N LYS A 686 4.36 -21.11 -3.19
CA LYS A 686 3.48 -21.27 -2.01
C LYS A 686 2.28 -20.33 -2.09
N LEU A 687 2.52 -19.05 -2.38
CA LEU A 687 1.47 -18.04 -2.51
C LEU A 687 0.53 -18.31 -3.71
N ALA A 688 1.06 -18.84 -4.81
CA ALA A 688 0.30 -19.15 -6.01
C ALA A 688 -0.78 -20.22 -5.74
N ARG A 689 -0.47 -21.22 -4.91
CA ARG A 689 -1.44 -22.26 -4.50
C ARG A 689 -2.62 -21.73 -3.67
N GLU A 690 -2.46 -20.56 -3.04
CA GLU A 690 -3.55 -19.91 -2.30
C GLU A 690 -4.45 -19.05 -3.20
N ALA A 691 -3.96 -18.69 -4.39
CA ALA A 691 -4.64 -17.78 -5.29
C ALA A 691 -5.49 -18.51 -6.32
N SER A 692 -6.63 -17.93 -6.67
CA SER A 692 -7.41 -18.37 -7.84
C SER A 692 -6.81 -17.85 -9.13
N ILE A 693 -6.20 -16.66 -9.08
CA ILE A 693 -5.53 -16.02 -10.22
C ILE A 693 -4.19 -15.43 -9.77
N VAL A 694 -3.14 -15.66 -10.56
CA VAL A 694 -1.84 -15.00 -10.43
C VAL A 694 -1.74 -13.91 -11.48
N ILE A 695 -1.42 -12.69 -11.06
CA ILE A 695 -1.35 -11.50 -11.90
C ILE A 695 0.09 -10.99 -11.85
N LEU A 696 0.77 -11.06 -12.99
CA LEU A 696 2.14 -10.59 -13.18
C LEU A 696 2.08 -9.11 -13.57
N ALA A 697 2.41 -8.23 -12.64
CA ALA A 697 2.30 -6.78 -12.74
C ALA A 697 3.68 -6.09 -12.74
N THR A 698 4.61 -6.65 -13.50
CA THR A 698 5.93 -6.07 -13.78
C THR A 698 5.82 -4.82 -14.65
N ASP A 699 6.91 -4.05 -14.72
CA ASP A 699 7.03 -2.86 -15.57
C ASP A 699 6.63 -3.09 -17.03
N ALA A 700 6.17 -2.03 -17.68
CA ALA A 700 5.59 -2.06 -19.03
C ALA A 700 6.67 -1.89 -20.13
N ASP A 701 7.78 -2.61 -20.01
CA ASP A 701 8.89 -2.66 -20.96
C ASP A 701 9.28 -4.13 -21.30
N GLU A 702 10.22 -4.31 -22.22
CA GLU A 702 10.70 -5.64 -22.62
C GLU A 702 11.37 -6.40 -21.46
N GLU A 703 12.01 -5.68 -20.53
CA GLU A 703 12.64 -6.25 -19.33
C GLU A 703 11.57 -6.82 -18.39
N GLY A 704 10.52 -6.03 -18.11
CA GLY A 704 9.37 -6.43 -17.31
C GLY A 704 8.59 -7.58 -17.95
N GLU A 705 8.47 -7.62 -19.28
CA GLU A 705 7.83 -8.74 -19.98
C GLU A 705 8.63 -10.04 -19.82
N LYS A 706 9.96 -9.98 -19.91
CA LYS A 706 10.81 -11.14 -19.64
C LYS A 706 10.71 -11.62 -18.20
N ILE A 707 10.69 -10.71 -17.22
CA ILE A 707 10.49 -11.10 -15.80
C ILE A 707 9.14 -11.78 -15.63
N ALA A 708 8.08 -11.27 -16.27
CA ALA A 708 6.78 -11.93 -16.24
C ALA A 708 6.85 -13.33 -16.88
N TYR A 709 7.56 -13.50 -17.98
CA TYR A 709 7.71 -14.80 -18.64
C TYR A 709 8.41 -15.84 -17.75
N ASP A 710 9.54 -15.46 -17.12
CA ASP A 710 10.24 -16.27 -16.14
C ASP A 710 9.30 -16.73 -15.00
N LEU A 711 8.50 -15.80 -14.49
CA LEU A 711 7.56 -16.06 -13.40
C LEU A 711 6.39 -16.94 -13.85
N LEU A 712 5.87 -16.74 -15.07
CA LEU A 712 4.84 -17.60 -15.66
C LEU A 712 5.31 -19.05 -15.65
N ILE A 713 6.50 -19.32 -16.19
CA ILE A 713 7.06 -20.68 -16.22
C ILE A 713 7.20 -21.23 -14.80
N ALA A 714 7.75 -20.43 -13.88
CA ALA A 714 8.01 -20.88 -12.52
C ALA A 714 6.74 -21.17 -11.69
N LEU A 715 5.61 -20.52 -12.03
CA LEU A 715 4.38 -20.53 -11.24
C LEU A 715 3.21 -21.28 -11.89
N LYS A 716 3.18 -21.45 -13.22
CA LYS A 716 2.10 -22.12 -13.96
C LYS A 716 1.70 -23.49 -13.38
N PRO A 717 2.64 -24.37 -12.92
CA PRO A 717 2.25 -25.65 -12.31
C PRO A 717 1.52 -25.53 -10.96
N PHE A 718 1.59 -24.37 -10.32
CA PHE A 718 1.06 -24.12 -8.96
C PHE A 718 -0.11 -23.14 -8.95
N ALA A 719 -0.54 -22.66 -10.12
CA ALA A 719 -1.56 -21.66 -10.29
C ALA A 719 -2.61 -22.16 -11.29
N LYS A 720 -3.90 -21.87 -11.02
CA LYS A 720 -4.98 -22.21 -11.96
C LYS A 720 -4.97 -21.32 -13.20
N GLU A 721 -4.77 -20.02 -12.98
CA GLU A 721 -4.72 -19.01 -14.03
C GLU A 721 -3.56 -18.05 -13.75
N VAL A 722 -2.80 -17.70 -14.79
CA VAL A 722 -1.73 -16.70 -14.73
C VAL A 722 -1.95 -15.67 -15.84
N ARG A 723 -2.00 -14.38 -15.48
CA ARG A 723 -2.26 -13.26 -16.40
C ARG A 723 -1.23 -12.15 -16.24
N ARG A 724 -1.07 -11.33 -17.27
CA ARG A 724 -0.16 -10.17 -17.33
C ARG A 724 -0.97 -8.88 -17.23
N ALA A 725 -0.56 -7.94 -16.36
CA ALA A 725 -1.16 -6.62 -16.21
C ALA A 725 -0.10 -5.52 -16.24
N GLU A 726 -0.29 -4.45 -17.02
CA GLU A 726 0.68 -3.35 -17.14
C GLU A 726 0.25 -2.13 -16.34
N ILE A 727 0.95 -1.84 -15.23
CA ILE A 727 0.67 -0.66 -14.41
C ILE A 727 1.53 0.51 -14.90
N ARG A 728 0.98 1.37 -15.77
CA ARG A 728 1.70 2.55 -16.28
C ARG A 728 1.75 3.73 -15.30
N GLU A 729 0.84 3.72 -14.33
CA GLU A 729 0.75 4.71 -13.28
C GLU A 729 0.31 3.99 -11.99
N ILE A 730 1.05 4.18 -10.90
CA ILE A 730 0.72 3.57 -9.60
C ILE A 730 -0.27 4.46 -8.86
N THR A 731 -1.45 4.60 -9.44
CA THR A 731 -2.64 5.23 -8.84
C THR A 731 -3.76 4.21 -8.70
N ARG A 732 -4.83 4.56 -7.99
CA ARG A 732 -6.01 3.70 -7.87
C ARG A 732 -6.58 3.37 -9.25
N ASN A 733 -6.77 4.38 -10.08
CA ASN A 733 -7.31 4.22 -11.44
C ASN A 733 -6.33 3.49 -12.35
N GLY A 734 -5.02 3.76 -12.25
CA GLY A 734 -3.99 3.06 -13.02
C GLY A 734 -3.97 1.56 -12.72
N VAL A 735 -4.05 1.17 -11.45
CA VAL A 735 -4.11 -0.25 -11.05
C VAL A 735 -5.42 -0.90 -11.50
N ILE A 736 -6.58 -0.26 -11.29
CA ILE A 736 -7.87 -0.80 -11.75
C ILE A 736 -7.87 -0.99 -13.27
N THR A 737 -7.38 -0.01 -14.03
CA THR A 737 -7.30 -0.08 -15.49
C THR A 737 -6.36 -1.20 -15.96
N ALA A 738 -5.23 -1.39 -15.30
CA ALA A 738 -4.31 -2.49 -15.59
C ALA A 738 -4.98 -3.86 -15.35
N LEU A 739 -5.77 -3.98 -14.28
CA LEU A 739 -6.52 -5.20 -13.98
C LEU A 739 -7.71 -5.43 -14.91
N ARG A 740 -8.30 -4.38 -15.50
CA ARG A 740 -9.31 -4.52 -16.57
C ARG A 740 -8.72 -5.02 -17.89
N SER A 741 -7.49 -4.64 -18.18
CA SER A 741 -6.81 -4.91 -19.45
C SER A 741 -5.79 -6.07 -19.37
N MET A 742 -6.06 -7.05 -18.52
CA MET A 742 -5.20 -8.23 -18.36
C MET A 742 -5.08 -9.03 -19.66
N ARG A 743 -3.85 -9.39 -20.04
CA ARG A 743 -3.54 -10.16 -21.26
C ARG A 743 -2.69 -11.38 -20.97
N SER A 744 -2.40 -12.19 -21.99
CA SER A 744 -1.31 -13.16 -21.97
C SER A 744 0.04 -12.46 -22.18
N ILE A 745 1.14 -13.17 -21.92
CA ILE A 745 2.49 -12.65 -22.16
C ILE A 745 2.73 -12.46 -23.68
N ASP A 746 3.35 -11.35 -24.05
CA ASP A 746 3.75 -11.08 -25.44
C ASP A 746 5.15 -11.66 -25.69
N LEU A 747 5.19 -12.80 -26.36
CA LEU A 747 6.43 -13.50 -26.67
C LEU A 747 7.36 -12.69 -27.58
N ARG A 748 6.88 -11.69 -28.31
CA ARG A 748 7.73 -10.84 -29.17
C ARG A 748 8.64 -9.96 -28.33
N LEU A 749 8.11 -9.36 -27.28
CA LEU A 749 8.88 -8.55 -26.33
C LEU A 749 9.87 -9.42 -25.55
N VAL A 750 9.47 -10.63 -25.17
CA VAL A 750 10.36 -11.61 -24.53
C VAL A 750 11.52 -11.97 -25.46
N LYS A 751 11.23 -12.33 -26.73
CA LYS A 751 12.25 -12.62 -27.74
C LYS A 751 13.20 -11.44 -27.97
N GLN A 752 12.67 -10.22 -28.02
CA GLN A 752 13.48 -9.00 -28.13
C GLN A 752 14.44 -8.84 -26.95
N GLN A 753 13.97 -9.06 -25.71
CA GLN A 753 14.80 -9.00 -24.51
C GLN A 753 15.88 -10.10 -24.52
N VAL A 754 15.50 -11.33 -24.86
CA VAL A 754 16.43 -12.47 -24.93
C VAL A 754 17.51 -12.22 -25.97
N LEU A 755 17.14 -11.79 -27.19
CA LEU A 755 18.10 -11.48 -28.25
C LEU A 755 19.07 -10.39 -27.81
N ARG A 756 18.56 -9.27 -27.25
CA ARG A 756 19.40 -8.20 -26.71
C ARG A 756 20.37 -8.73 -25.65
N ARG A 757 19.90 -9.57 -24.72
CA ARG A 757 20.71 -10.12 -23.63
C ARG A 757 21.78 -11.10 -24.14
N VAL A 758 21.45 -11.93 -25.13
CA VAL A 758 22.38 -12.87 -25.77
C VAL A 758 23.45 -12.11 -26.56
N ASP A 759 23.06 -11.12 -27.36
CA ASP A 759 23.98 -10.30 -28.15
C ASP A 759 24.97 -9.54 -27.24
N ASP A 760 24.46 -8.85 -26.22
CA ASP A 760 25.30 -8.15 -25.23
C ASP A 760 26.25 -9.12 -24.49
N ARG A 761 25.81 -10.36 -24.22
CA ARG A 761 26.62 -11.40 -23.57
C ARG A 761 27.73 -11.89 -24.50
N LEU A 762 27.41 -12.27 -25.73
CA LEU A 762 28.38 -12.85 -26.67
C LEU A 762 29.39 -11.80 -27.14
N VAL A 763 28.92 -10.61 -27.53
CA VAL A 763 29.80 -9.50 -27.97
C VAL A 763 30.60 -8.96 -26.80
N GLY A 764 29.96 -8.73 -25.65
CA GLY A 764 30.64 -8.18 -24.47
C GLY A 764 31.76 -9.08 -23.95
N PHE A 765 31.52 -10.39 -23.80
CA PHE A 765 32.57 -11.32 -23.38
C PHE A 765 33.67 -11.47 -24.44
N GLY A 766 33.32 -11.45 -25.73
CA GLY A 766 34.28 -11.47 -26.83
C GLY A 766 35.24 -10.27 -26.80
N ILE A 767 34.70 -9.04 -26.80
CA ILE A 767 35.50 -7.81 -26.76
C ILE A 767 36.31 -7.74 -25.46
N SER A 768 35.69 -8.06 -24.33
CA SER A 768 36.37 -8.05 -23.03
C SER A 768 37.53 -9.04 -22.98
N GLY A 769 37.42 -10.21 -23.63
CA GLY A 769 38.50 -11.18 -23.74
C GLY A 769 39.72 -10.60 -24.44
N VAL A 770 39.51 -10.00 -25.62
CA VAL A 770 40.57 -9.34 -26.41
C VAL A 770 41.22 -8.19 -25.63
N LEU A 771 40.42 -7.36 -24.97
CA LEU A 771 40.93 -6.24 -24.16
C LEU A 771 41.76 -6.71 -22.97
N LYS A 772 41.35 -7.80 -22.29
CA LYS A 772 42.10 -8.36 -21.17
C LYS A 772 43.45 -8.92 -21.60
N GLU A 773 43.49 -9.57 -22.75
CA GLU A 773 44.74 -10.08 -23.34
C GLU A 773 45.68 -8.92 -23.70
N TYR A 774 45.17 -7.88 -24.35
CA TYR A 774 45.96 -6.72 -24.77
C TYR A 774 46.43 -5.84 -23.60
N LEU A 775 45.54 -5.49 -22.68
CA LEU A 775 45.82 -4.58 -21.54
C LEU A 775 46.36 -5.32 -20.30
N LYS A 776 46.45 -6.65 -20.34
CA LYS A 776 46.87 -7.52 -19.23
C LYS A 776 46.17 -7.23 -17.90
N THR A 777 44.93 -6.78 -17.97
CA THR A 777 44.16 -6.33 -16.79
C THR A 777 42.80 -6.99 -16.78
N ALA A 778 42.49 -7.74 -15.71
CA ALA A 778 41.22 -8.47 -15.58
C ALA A 778 39.97 -7.57 -15.51
N ASN A 779 40.17 -6.28 -15.24
CA ASN A 779 39.10 -5.27 -15.16
C ASN A 779 38.79 -4.61 -16.52
N ALA A 780 39.48 -4.99 -17.60
CA ALA A 780 39.16 -4.49 -18.93
C ALA A 780 37.85 -5.12 -19.43
N GLY A 781 36.88 -4.27 -19.75
CA GLY A 781 35.56 -4.66 -20.24
C GLY A 781 35.13 -3.76 -21.38
N GLY A 782 34.52 -4.35 -22.40
CA GLY A 782 33.98 -3.63 -23.55
C GLY A 782 32.64 -4.21 -23.95
N GLY A 783 31.82 -3.41 -24.62
CA GLY A 783 30.46 -3.80 -24.99
C GLY A 783 30.01 -3.08 -26.25
N ARG A 784 29.02 -3.67 -26.92
CA ARG A 784 28.53 -3.23 -28.24
C ARG A 784 28.17 -1.75 -28.32
N VAL A 785 27.59 -1.19 -27.25
CA VAL A 785 27.19 0.24 -27.18
C VAL A 785 28.21 1.11 -26.44
N GLN A 786 28.83 0.59 -25.39
CA GLN A 786 29.78 1.34 -24.57
C GLN A 786 31.04 1.74 -25.35
N THR A 787 31.54 0.84 -26.21
CA THR A 787 32.76 1.06 -26.98
C THR A 787 32.58 2.17 -28.03
N PRO A 788 31.50 2.19 -28.87
CA PRO A 788 31.25 3.31 -29.78
C PRO A 788 31.02 4.65 -29.08
N VAL A 789 30.28 4.66 -27.96
CA VAL A 789 30.03 5.90 -27.20
C VAL A 789 31.34 6.49 -26.66
N LEU A 790 32.25 5.64 -26.17
CA LEU A 790 33.58 6.10 -25.76
C LEU A 790 34.36 6.68 -26.95
N SER A 791 34.25 6.09 -28.15
CA SER A 791 34.85 6.64 -29.38
C SER A 791 34.34 8.06 -29.66
N TRP A 792 33.02 8.28 -29.62
CA TRP A 792 32.44 9.61 -29.85
C TRP A 792 32.92 10.65 -28.83
N VAL A 793 33.11 10.25 -27.57
CA VAL A 793 33.65 11.16 -26.55
C VAL A 793 35.09 11.54 -26.88
N LEU A 794 35.92 10.59 -27.33
CA LEU A 794 37.30 10.84 -27.72
C LEU A 794 37.38 11.71 -28.97
N GLU A 795 36.58 11.40 -30.00
CA GLU A 795 36.46 12.19 -31.22
C GLU A 795 36.03 13.63 -30.91
N ARG A 796 34.99 13.81 -30.09
CA ARG A 796 34.54 15.13 -29.65
C ARG A 796 35.60 15.87 -28.85
N TYR A 797 36.38 15.18 -28.03
CA TYR A 797 37.49 15.80 -27.31
C TYR A 797 38.59 16.27 -28.27
N SER A 798 38.94 15.46 -29.27
CA SER A 798 39.88 15.82 -30.31
C SER A 798 39.41 17.02 -31.13
N GLU A 799 38.13 17.04 -31.54
CA GLU A 799 37.48 18.20 -32.18
C GLU A 799 37.54 19.44 -31.29
N TYR A 800 37.22 19.30 -30.00
CA TYR A 800 37.29 20.40 -29.04
C TYR A 800 38.71 20.96 -28.90
N VAL A 801 39.72 20.09 -28.81
CA VAL A 801 41.13 20.51 -28.72
C VAL A 801 41.57 21.20 -30.01
N ALA A 802 41.20 20.66 -31.17
CA ALA A 802 41.52 21.23 -32.47
C ALA A 802 40.81 22.56 -32.75
N GLY A 803 39.60 22.73 -32.19
CA GLY A 803 38.78 23.94 -32.30
C GLY A 803 39.06 25.01 -31.24
N ARG A 804 40.06 24.83 -30.36
CA ARG A 804 40.43 25.86 -29.39
C ARG A 804 40.86 27.14 -30.10
N GLY A 805 40.36 28.26 -29.60
CA GLY A 805 40.65 29.58 -30.12
C GLY A 805 40.24 30.65 -29.10
N TYR A 806 40.22 31.88 -29.55
CA TYR A 806 39.87 33.07 -28.78
C TYR A 806 38.47 33.54 -29.18
N ILE A 807 37.73 34.13 -28.24
CA ILE A 807 36.47 34.82 -28.53
C ILE A 807 36.70 36.31 -28.28
N VAL A 808 36.58 37.11 -29.34
CA VAL A 808 36.51 38.57 -29.24
C VAL A 808 35.08 38.92 -28.87
N ARG A 809 34.90 39.52 -27.70
CA ARG A 809 33.61 39.99 -27.20
C ARG A 809 33.51 41.49 -27.43
N VAL A 810 32.56 41.91 -28.25
CA VAL A 810 32.23 43.33 -28.46
C VAL A 810 30.97 43.64 -27.67
N GLU A 811 31.07 44.56 -26.72
CA GLU A 811 29.93 45.06 -25.97
C GLU A 811 29.18 46.09 -26.82
N LEU A 812 27.87 45.91 -26.96
CA LEU A 812 27.03 46.81 -27.74
C LEU A 812 26.34 47.81 -26.80
N PRO A 813 25.99 49.03 -27.26
CA PRO A 813 25.33 50.05 -26.43
C PRO A 813 23.88 49.70 -26.01
N TYR A 814 23.40 48.50 -26.35
CA TYR A 814 22.01 48.04 -26.13
C TYR A 814 21.89 47.07 -24.94
N GLY A 815 22.52 47.38 -23.80
CA GLY A 815 22.45 46.57 -22.58
C GLY A 815 23.37 45.34 -22.60
N ASP A 816 22.85 44.16 -22.21
CA ASP A 816 23.64 42.91 -22.07
C ASP A 816 23.97 42.22 -23.41
N LEU A 817 23.60 42.81 -24.53
CA LEU A 817 23.86 42.28 -25.87
C LEU A 817 25.35 42.43 -26.21
N ALA A 818 26.00 41.30 -26.50
CA ALA A 818 27.40 41.26 -26.91
C ALA A 818 27.57 40.41 -28.18
N LEU A 819 28.26 40.96 -29.18
CA LEU A 819 28.72 40.19 -30.32
C LEU A 819 29.90 39.31 -29.87
N ARG A 820 29.88 38.04 -30.25
CA ARG A 820 30.98 37.10 -29.97
C ARG A 820 31.54 36.61 -31.29
N VAL A 821 32.75 37.03 -31.63
CA VAL A 821 33.44 36.62 -32.85
C VAL A 821 34.55 35.65 -32.49
N TYR A 822 34.56 34.48 -33.12
CA TYR A 822 35.59 33.47 -32.91
C TYR A 822 36.84 33.80 -33.74
N ALA A 823 38.01 33.63 -33.13
CA ALA A 823 39.32 33.77 -33.76
C ALA A 823 40.17 32.53 -33.44
N ARG A 824 40.88 31.98 -34.42
CA ARG A 824 41.65 30.76 -34.22
C ARG A 824 42.98 31.00 -33.51
N SER A 825 43.60 32.16 -33.74
CA SER A 825 44.85 32.56 -33.08
C SER A 825 44.71 33.85 -32.31
N ARG A 826 45.68 34.13 -31.43
CA ARG A 826 45.70 35.37 -30.66
C ARG A 826 45.87 36.58 -31.57
N GLU A 827 46.74 36.47 -32.57
CA GLU A 827 47.01 37.54 -33.53
C GLU A 827 45.76 37.85 -34.37
N GLU A 828 44.98 36.84 -34.75
CA GLU A 828 43.69 37.05 -35.42
C GLU A 828 42.68 37.73 -34.51
N ALA A 829 42.62 37.35 -33.23
CA ALA A 829 41.75 37.97 -32.25
C ALA A 829 42.10 39.46 -32.02
N GLU A 830 43.40 39.78 -31.95
CA GLU A 830 43.89 41.15 -31.79
C GLU A 830 43.55 42.00 -33.03
N ARG A 831 43.77 41.48 -34.24
CA ARG A 831 43.35 42.14 -35.49
C ARG A 831 41.84 42.37 -35.56
N LEU A 832 41.04 41.35 -35.20
CA LEU A 832 39.58 41.48 -35.17
C LEU A 832 39.15 42.52 -34.14
N ALA A 833 39.80 42.57 -32.97
CA ALA A 833 39.49 43.57 -31.95
C ALA A 833 39.80 44.99 -32.45
N GLU A 834 40.92 45.21 -33.15
CA GLU A 834 41.27 46.50 -33.76
C GLU A 834 40.22 46.94 -34.80
N VAL A 835 39.85 46.06 -35.73
CA VAL A 835 38.82 46.36 -36.74
C VAL A 835 37.47 46.66 -36.09
N LEU A 836 37.09 45.90 -35.05
CA LEU A 836 35.82 46.09 -34.34
C LEU A 836 35.80 47.36 -33.47
N GLN A 837 36.93 48.00 -33.19
CA GLN A 837 36.99 49.33 -32.54
C GLN A 837 36.48 50.44 -33.44
N GLU A 838 36.54 50.29 -34.77
CA GLU A 838 36.01 51.28 -35.72
C GLU A 838 34.47 51.40 -35.65
N GLY A 839 33.81 50.40 -35.05
CA GLY A 839 32.38 50.37 -34.79
C GLY A 839 31.65 49.27 -35.55
N VAL A 840 30.45 48.92 -35.06
CA VAL A 840 29.58 47.91 -35.67
C VAL A 840 28.31 48.61 -36.18
N ILE A 841 28.02 48.46 -37.47
CA ILE A 841 26.78 48.97 -38.08
C ILE A 841 25.71 47.88 -37.99
N VAL A 842 24.65 48.13 -37.21
CA VAL A 842 23.49 47.23 -37.10
C VAL A 842 22.41 47.69 -38.06
N THR A 843 22.11 46.90 -39.08
CA THR A 843 21.01 47.16 -40.02
C THR A 843 19.79 46.30 -39.68
N PRO A 844 18.59 46.87 -39.46
CA PRO A 844 17.38 46.10 -39.23
C PRO A 844 17.03 45.28 -40.48
N LEU A 845 16.86 43.96 -40.32
CA LEU A 845 16.57 43.03 -41.41
C LEU A 845 15.06 42.75 -41.52
N SER A 846 14.44 42.27 -40.43
CA SER A 846 13.00 42.04 -40.32
C SER A 846 12.59 41.95 -38.85
N GLU A 847 11.32 42.21 -38.57
CA GLU A 847 10.69 42.00 -37.27
C GLU A 847 9.43 41.16 -37.46
N GLU A 848 9.33 40.04 -36.73
CA GLU A 848 8.23 39.10 -36.86
C GLU A 848 7.68 38.73 -35.48
N VAL A 849 6.35 38.72 -35.34
CA VAL A 849 5.68 38.24 -34.13
C VAL A 849 5.38 36.75 -34.32
N VAL A 850 6.10 35.90 -33.59
CA VAL A 850 5.97 34.43 -33.69
C VAL A 850 5.30 33.87 -32.43
N THR A 851 4.32 32.98 -32.62
CA THR A 851 3.77 32.18 -31.52
C THR A 851 4.71 31.02 -31.21
N VAL A 852 5.41 31.07 -30.07
CA VAL A 852 6.30 30.01 -29.62
C VAL A 852 5.51 28.99 -28.79
N ASN A 853 5.35 27.78 -29.33
CA ASN A 853 4.72 26.69 -28.60
C ASN A 853 5.65 26.18 -27.47
N PRO A 854 5.09 25.72 -26.35
CA PRO A 854 5.88 25.09 -25.30
C PRO A 854 6.55 23.81 -25.80
N LYS A 855 7.65 23.43 -25.15
CA LYS A 855 8.29 22.14 -25.40
C LYS A 855 7.35 20.97 -25.12
N PRO A 856 7.51 19.83 -25.80
CA PRO A 856 6.74 18.63 -25.49
C PRO A 856 7.02 18.13 -24.06
N PRO A 857 6.13 17.30 -23.48
CA PRO A 857 6.39 16.62 -22.23
C PRO A 857 7.65 15.77 -22.28
N TYR A 858 8.29 15.58 -21.13
CA TYR A 858 9.54 14.81 -21.04
C TYR A 858 9.38 13.35 -21.47
N THR A 859 10.26 12.94 -22.36
CA THR A 859 10.67 11.55 -22.64
C THR A 859 11.88 11.17 -21.76
N THR A 860 12.30 9.90 -21.75
CA THR A 860 13.45 9.48 -20.91
C THR A 860 14.74 10.23 -21.26
N ASP A 861 15.03 10.41 -22.54
CA ASP A 861 16.21 11.11 -23.06
C ASP A 861 16.18 12.60 -22.73
N SER A 862 15.07 13.28 -23.01
CA SER A 862 14.94 14.72 -22.71
C SER A 862 14.93 15.01 -21.20
N ALA A 863 14.31 14.13 -20.39
CA ALA A 863 14.38 14.24 -18.93
C ALA A 863 15.82 14.07 -18.43
N LEU A 864 16.55 13.07 -18.95
CA LEU A 864 17.93 12.84 -18.53
C LEU A 864 18.83 14.00 -18.91
N GLU A 865 18.72 14.51 -20.14
CA GLU A 865 19.51 15.65 -20.61
C GLU A 865 19.23 16.91 -19.78
N GLU A 866 17.96 17.30 -19.66
CA GLU A 866 17.59 18.56 -19.03
C GLU A 866 17.80 18.49 -17.51
N LEU A 867 17.39 17.42 -16.83
CA LEU A 867 17.57 17.31 -15.38
C LEU A 867 19.03 17.16 -14.99
N SER A 868 19.85 16.43 -15.76
CA SER A 868 21.29 16.37 -15.49
C SER A 868 21.96 17.72 -15.67
N ARG A 869 21.55 18.51 -16.67
CA ARG A 869 22.10 19.86 -16.91
C ARG A 869 21.69 20.85 -15.83
N GLU A 870 20.39 20.96 -15.56
CA GLU A 870 19.82 21.95 -14.63
C GLU A 870 20.17 21.62 -13.18
N LEU A 871 20.08 20.35 -12.78
CA LEU A 871 20.32 19.93 -11.39
C LEU A 871 21.78 19.54 -11.12
N LYS A 872 22.62 19.46 -12.16
CA LYS A 872 24.02 19.00 -12.09
C LYS A 872 24.15 17.60 -11.47
N LEU A 873 23.19 16.73 -11.78
CA LEU A 873 23.15 15.34 -11.30
C LEU A 873 23.61 14.36 -12.40
N PRO A 874 24.39 13.32 -12.05
CA PRO A 874 24.72 12.27 -13.01
C PRO A 874 23.45 11.58 -13.55
N PRO A 875 23.39 11.19 -14.83
CA PRO A 875 22.21 10.55 -15.42
C PRO A 875 21.74 9.31 -14.65
N GLY A 876 22.68 8.52 -14.10
CA GLY A 876 22.34 7.35 -13.28
C GLY A 876 21.62 7.70 -11.98
N GLU A 877 21.92 8.85 -11.38
CA GLU A 877 21.20 9.35 -10.20
C GLU A 877 19.82 9.89 -10.58
N VAL A 878 19.72 10.62 -11.70
CA VAL A 878 18.43 11.09 -12.25
C VAL A 878 17.50 9.91 -12.51
N MET A 879 17.96 8.85 -13.19
CA MET A 879 17.15 7.65 -13.45
C MET A 879 16.67 6.99 -12.16
N ARG A 880 17.53 6.90 -11.13
CA ARG A 880 17.14 6.35 -9.82
C ARG A 880 16.03 7.18 -9.19
N ILE A 881 16.13 8.51 -9.23
CA ILE A 881 15.11 9.41 -8.68
C ILE A 881 13.80 9.25 -9.45
N LEU A 882 13.84 9.21 -10.79
CA LEU A 882 12.65 8.99 -11.62
C LEU A 882 11.98 7.64 -11.32
N GLN A 883 12.77 6.57 -11.16
CA GLN A 883 12.25 5.28 -10.74
C GLN A 883 11.57 5.35 -9.37
N GLU A 884 12.20 6.00 -8.38
CA GLU A 884 11.60 6.18 -7.05
C GLU A 884 10.29 6.97 -7.11
N LEU A 885 10.22 8.04 -7.91
CA LEU A 885 9.00 8.83 -8.11
C LEU A 885 7.89 8.02 -8.79
N TYR A 886 8.22 7.21 -9.79
CA TYR A 886 7.27 6.29 -10.43
C TYR A 886 6.76 5.24 -9.43
N GLU A 887 7.65 4.53 -8.74
CA GLU A 887 7.30 3.47 -7.78
C GLU A 887 6.48 3.95 -6.57
N THR A 888 6.58 5.25 -6.26
CA THR A 888 5.80 5.90 -5.20
C THR A 888 4.51 6.55 -5.71
N GLY A 889 4.25 6.51 -7.01
CA GLY A 889 3.00 6.96 -7.64
C GLY A 889 2.93 8.48 -7.86
N PHE A 890 4.07 9.16 -8.05
CA PHE A 890 4.11 10.60 -8.34
C PHE A 890 4.18 10.94 -9.83
N ILE A 891 4.68 10.03 -10.66
CA ILE A 891 4.81 10.21 -12.11
C ILE A 891 4.36 8.95 -12.85
N THR A 892 4.13 9.09 -14.16
CA THR A 892 3.94 7.97 -15.08
C THR A 892 5.24 7.19 -15.29
N TYR A 893 5.15 6.07 -16.02
CA TYR A 893 6.31 5.23 -16.31
C TYR A 893 7.45 6.00 -16.99
N HIS A 894 8.61 6.03 -16.33
CA HIS A 894 9.73 6.90 -16.64
C HIS A 894 10.60 6.43 -17.83
N ARG A 895 10.48 5.16 -18.25
CA ARG A 895 11.16 4.62 -19.44
C ARG A 895 10.23 4.68 -20.65
N THR A 896 10.06 5.89 -21.21
CA THR A 896 9.15 6.14 -22.33
C THR A 896 9.84 6.98 -23.43
N PRO A 897 9.76 6.53 -24.70
CA PRO A 897 10.17 7.35 -25.84
C PRO A 897 9.03 8.24 -26.38
N SER A 898 7.82 8.14 -25.82
CA SER A 898 6.62 8.79 -26.36
C SER A 898 6.28 10.08 -25.59
N THR A 899 5.94 11.13 -26.34
CA THR A 899 5.40 12.41 -25.84
C THR A 899 3.87 12.42 -25.67
N ARG A 900 3.19 11.31 -26.01
CA ARG A 900 1.73 11.19 -25.89
C ARG A 900 1.25 11.39 -24.45
N VAL A 901 0.29 12.30 -24.27
CA VAL A 901 -0.47 12.49 -23.03
C VAL A 901 -1.88 11.93 -23.20
N SER A 902 -2.34 11.11 -22.26
CA SER A 902 -3.72 10.60 -22.27
C SER A 902 -4.73 11.70 -21.93
N SER A 903 -6.00 11.55 -22.29
CA SER A 903 -7.07 12.49 -21.92
C SER A 903 -7.22 12.72 -20.42
N TYR A 904 -6.76 11.80 -19.57
CA TYR A 904 -6.72 12.00 -18.12
C TYR A 904 -5.63 12.96 -17.65
N GLY A 905 -4.54 13.07 -18.42
CA GLY A 905 -3.41 13.95 -18.11
C GLY A 905 -3.51 15.34 -18.73
N ILE A 906 -4.50 15.56 -19.59
CA ILE A 906 -4.93 16.87 -20.10
C ILE A 906 -6.00 17.39 -19.14
#